data_AF-A0A813GTP3-F1
#
_entry.id   AF-A0A813GTP3-F1
#
_cell.length_a   1.000
_cell.length_b   1.000
_cell.length_c   1.000
_cell.angle_alpha   90.00
_cell.angle_beta   90.00
_cell.angle_gamma   90.00
#
_symmetry.space_group_name_H-M   'P 1'
#
loop_
_entity.id
_entity.type
_entity.pdbx_description
1 polymer ?
#
loop_
_entity_poly.entity_id
_entity_poly.type
_entity_poly.pdbx_seq_one_letter_code
_entity_poly.pdbx_strand_id
1 'polypeptide(L)'
;MGDLAKLQARLTQCQVELAKLSKTCTEREQRFVAQRLVQDAGESLKRLQEEAASAIKATELLLGGGADNDGGIGGHRAELLSLWRLQAAVAALQAHQQKTGSSVDVLFAEVAGGKPASKAAFVEWATRLSELTGNDEALLTQEQAAEAWPIVAKGASSLFLDHFKAWLRERWVCTVGVPAWDAATGGKQVGNVEVGEGLEVLETGSGEPGERARCLLARDGAEVWVAVTVDSKPSFKPSPPIAGRLESIAAAISAVHKRCAAGAEAADRKATEVASVKQGPLMEVKTKLLEVKGLLGQEQSKLDVLKKRLAITKAGIEQERKEELVTLREEKCKVFAAESVREATASVEAAEGKAAKVMDNAKPGEAERLAKELGVFELEALKKAADEALESLSDAKAVVARLLASHEAHKGPSRNLLLEARVELTKLGSRANTAERKCRTATEALRTAHLQVVKTALMRAKNSLRIAFRKLGKGADEVYDQVAGKSSEISSEQFQKFVTSLPSHDLSPEQVTLLYNEFGKYGLRKPAFCKAVQEYCTCLREIAITDGFDISSSSTVRKLDKGEFFEVLEGPVEDAAAEVRRVRGRALRDSSMGWVTIKGNQGTAFLKPREKPLLWASGDAEMRMTCQSSSSTVRRMKKDEVLELLEGPREEVFEAELYLKGTASKDGAKGWILLREPAGSNSALQSTKFYKCRSTIAMTDSFDITSCKVVRKVAIGEALEVIGGQEERADAEISITRLRFRALKDGKEGWVTLKGNQGTVFVEASTSHYVLEKATALRAAASADAAEIRSLEPGEALEAEGPPQEVTPDTKLVMKARSLEDWQAGWVSFVAGPGAPLKPWMPKYVCRAPVDITWVLSLAGGAVMRQAAPEEVFEAVEGPIVESSSGLRRIRVATAADGVIGWATLRASDDKVYLEVA
;
A
#
# COMPACT_ATOMS: atom_id res chain seq x y z
N MET A 1 -24.35 109.83 87.08
CA MET A 1 -23.64 110.23 85.84
C MET A 1 -22.11 110.05 85.91
N GLY A 2 -21.44 110.18 87.06
CA GLY A 2 -19.97 110.02 87.16
C GLY A 2 -19.41 108.60 86.94
N ASP A 3 -20.11 107.55 87.35
CA ASP A 3 -19.60 106.16 87.22
C ASP A 3 -19.69 105.59 85.80
N LEU A 4 -20.66 106.06 85.01
CA LEU A 4 -20.84 105.65 83.61
C LEU A 4 -19.65 106.12 82.75
N ALA A 5 -19.14 107.33 82.99
CA ALA A 5 -18.00 107.90 82.28
C ALA A 5 -16.69 107.15 82.57
N LYS A 6 -16.48 106.67 83.82
CA LYS A 6 -15.31 105.84 84.19
C LYS A 6 -15.36 104.46 83.55
N LEU A 7 -16.53 103.83 83.48
CA LEU A 7 -16.73 102.55 82.78
C LEU A 7 -16.52 102.70 81.27
N GLN A 8 -17.00 103.79 80.66
CA GLN A 8 -16.76 104.09 79.25
C GLN A 8 -15.27 104.26 78.93
N ALA A 9 -14.51 104.98 79.77
CA ALA A 9 -13.07 105.15 79.60
C ALA A 9 -12.31 103.80 79.72
N ARG A 10 -12.69 102.94 80.68
CA ARG A 10 -12.12 101.59 80.80
C ARG A 10 -12.49 100.70 79.61
N LEU A 11 -13.71 100.78 79.10
CA LEU A 11 -14.13 100.05 77.91
C LEU A 11 -13.31 100.48 76.68
N THR A 12 -13.12 101.77 76.46
CA THR A 12 -12.27 102.30 75.38
C THR A 12 -10.82 101.83 75.55
N GLN A 13 -10.28 101.81 76.77
CA GLN A 13 -8.94 101.29 77.03
C GLN A 13 -8.83 99.79 76.72
N CYS A 14 -9.79 98.96 77.18
CA CYS A 14 -9.84 97.54 76.86
C CYS A 14 -10.04 97.29 75.35
N GLN A 15 -10.80 98.13 74.65
CA GLN A 15 -10.95 98.06 73.19
C GLN A 15 -9.63 98.38 72.47
N VAL A 16 -8.86 99.35 72.95
CA VAL A 16 -7.53 99.68 72.42
C VAL A 16 -6.53 98.56 72.70
N GLU A 17 -6.54 97.96 73.90
CA GLU A 17 -5.69 96.82 74.24
C GLU A 17 -6.07 95.56 73.45
N LEU A 18 -7.36 95.27 73.29
CA LEU A 18 -7.85 94.18 72.45
C LEU A 18 -7.46 94.39 70.99
N ALA A 19 -7.56 95.61 70.47
CA ALA A 19 -7.11 95.95 69.11
C ALA A 19 -5.59 95.78 68.95
N LYS A 20 -4.80 96.15 69.96
CA LYS A 20 -3.34 95.92 69.98
C LYS A 20 -3.00 94.42 70.01
N LEU A 21 -3.61 93.65 70.91
CA LEU A 21 -3.40 92.21 71.03
C LEU A 21 -3.87 91.45 69.78
N SER A 22 -5.02 91.83 69.22
CA SER A 22 -5.53 91.30 67.95
C SER A 22 -4.54 91.55 66.83
N LYS A 23 -4.02 92.79 66.69
CA LYS A 23 -2.97 93.12 65.73
C LYS A 23 -1.70 92.27 65.93
N THR A 24 -1.24 92.11 67.16
CA THR A 24 -0.06 91.27 67.46
C THR A 24 -0.30 89.78 67.17
N CYS A 25 -1.51 89.26 67.42
CA CYS A 25 -1.89 87.89 67.11
C CYS A 25 -1.89 87.65 65.59
N THR A 26 -2.55 88.54 64.85
CA THR A 26 -2.56 88.52 63.38
C THR A 26 -1.14 88.63 62.80
N GLU A 27 -0.28 89.50 63.34
CA GLU A 27 1.12 89.59 62.90
C GLU A 27 1.92 88.30 63.17
N ARG A 28 1.69 87.62 64.31
CA ARG A 28 2.34 86.34 64.63
C ARG A 28 1.85 85.21 63.71
N GLU A 29 0.54 85.14 63.46
CA GLU A 29 -0.06 84.19 62.51
C GLU A 29 0.50 84.42 61.10
N GLN A 30 0.54 85.67 60.66
CA GLN A 30 1.12 86.03 59.35
C GLN A 30 2.61 85.67 59.27
N ARG A 31 3.39 85.84 60.34
CA ARG A 31 4.80 85.38 60.37
C ARG A 31 4.91 83.86 60.28
N PHE A 32 4.09 83.12 61.01
CA PHE A 32 4.09 81.66 60.96
C PHE A 32 3.73 81.15 59.57
N VAL A 33 2.65 81.68 58.97
CA VAL A 33 2.23 81.33 57.60
C VAL A 33 3.31 81.75 56.58
N ALA A 34 3.92 82.93 56.74
CA ALA A 34 5.01 83.39 55.88
C ALA A 34 6.21 82.44 55.93
N GLN A 35 6.65 82.06 57.13
CA GLN A 35 7.73 81.11 57.32
C GLN A 35 7.39 79.75 56.72
N ARG A 36 6.18 79.25 56.96
CA ARG A 36 5.75 77.95 56.46
C ARG A 36 5.67 77.90 54.93
N LEU A 37 5.08 78.93 54.30
CA LEU A 37 4.99 79.01 52.84
C LEU A 37 6.37 79.08 52.17
N VAL A 38 7.29 79.87 52.72
CA VAL A 38 8.66 79.96 52.19
C VAL A 38 9.42 78.66 52.43
N GLN A 39 9.26 78.03 53.59
CA GLN A 39 9.89 76.75 53.89
C GLN A 39 9.38 75.65 52.94
N ASP A 40 8.06 75.47 52.83
CA ASP A 40 7.46 74.43 51.98
C ASP A 40 7.83 74.64 50.50
N ALA A 41 7.84 75.88 50.02
CA ALA A 41 8.27 76.21 48.66
C ALA A 41 9.78 75.98 48.44
N GLY A 42 10.62 76.31 49.42
CA GLY A 42 12.06 76.09 49.37
C GLY A 42 12.44 74.60 49.40
N GLU A 43 11.76 73.81 50.25
CA GLU A 43 11.92 72.35 50.29
C GLU A 43 11.47 71.71 48.97
N SER A 44 10.34 72.16 48.41
CA SER A 44 9.88 71.69 47.11
C SER A 44 10.84 72.05 45.97
N LEU A 45 11.41 73.26 45.97
CA LEU A 45 12.39 73.70 44.98
C LEU A 45 13.63 72.80 45.02
N LYS A 46 14.20 72.62 46.21
CA LYS A 46 15.41 71.82 46.39
C LYS A 46 15.22 70.37 45.91
N ARG A 47 14.11 69.73 46.31
CA ARG A 47 13.80 68.36 45.89
C ARG A 47 13.67 68.26 44.37
N LEU A 48 12.95 69.18 43.72
CA LEU A 48 12.75 69.14 42.27
C LEU A 48 14.03 69.44 41.48
N GLN A 49 14.92 70.28 42.02
CA GLN A 49 16.25 70.51 41.45
C GLN A 49 17.12 69.24 41.53
N GLU A 50 17.08 68.52 42.64
CA GLU A 50 17.79 67.24 42.80
C GLU A 50 17.25 66.17 41.83
N GLU A 51 15.93 66.06 41.69
CA GLU A 51 15.29 65.15 40.71
C GLU A 51 15.66 65.54 39.26
N ALA A 52 15.64 66.84 38.93
CA ALA A 52 16.01 67.34 37.61
C ALA A 52 17.48 67.04 37.29
N ALA A 53 18.39 67.28 38.23
CA ALA A 53 19.81 66.98 38.07
C ALA A 53 20.05 65.48 37.81
N SER A 54 19.34 64.60 38.51
CA SER A 54 19.44 63.15 38.31
C SER A 54 18.94 62.72 36.92
N ALA A 55 17.77 63.23 36.50
CA ALA A 55 17.23 62.95 35.17
C ALA A 55 18.13 63.49 34.04
N ILE A 56 18.69 64.69 34.20
CA ILE A 56 19.65 65.29 33.26
C ILE A 56 20.88 64.39 33.13
N LYS A 57 21.49 64.00 34.25
CA LYS A 57 22.67 63.14 34.27
C LYS A 57 22.43 61.80 33.58
N ALA A 58 21.32 61.13 33.87
CA ALA A 58 20.97 59.87 33.23
C ALA A 58 20.83 60.01 31.70
N THR A 59 20.29 61.13 31.24
CA THR A 59 20.11 61.44 29.82
C THR A 59 21.42 61.76 29.12
N GLU A 60 22.28 62.58 29.74
CA GLU A 60 23.58 62.95 29.18
C GLU A 60 24.51 61.73 29.06
N LEU A 61 24.47 60.82 30.04
CA LEU A 61 25.19 59.54 29.96
C LEU A 61 24.71 58.67 28.80
N LEU A 62 23.43 58.74 28.42
CA LEU A 62 22.90 57.99 27.28
C LEU A 62 23.32 58.64 25.94
N LEU A 63 23.31 59.97 25.88
CA LEU A 63 23.57 60.71 24.65
C LEU A 63 25.07 60.90 24.36
N GLY A 64 25.94 60.61 25.33
CA GLY A 64 27.38 60.86 25.26
C GLY A 64 27.66 62.35 25.48
N GLY A 65 28.18 62.70 26.66
CA GLY A 65 28.40 64.09 27.07
C GLY A 65 29.21 64.90 26.06
N GLY A 66 28.53 65.82 25.36
CA GLY A 66 29.09 66.71 24.35
C GLY A 66 27.97 67.53 23.71
N ALA A 67 28.02 68.84 23.90
CA ALA A 67 27.20 69.81 23.19
C ALA A 67 27.93 70.21 21.90
N ASP A 68 28.09 69.27 20.97
CA ASP A 68 28.38 69.66 19.60
C ASP A 68 27.07 70.11 18.99
N ASN A 69 27.03 71.38 18.58
CA ASN A 69 25.86 72.06 18.02
C ASN A 69 25.48 71.58 16.61
N ASP A 70 26.19 70.61 16.06
CA ASP A 70 25.70 69.84 14.92
C ASP A 70 24.83 68.72 15.47
N GLY A 71 23.63 68.53 14.93
CA GLY A 71 22.70 67.45 15.30
C GLY A 71 23.21 66.02 15.06
N GLY A 72 24.51 65.78 15.15
CA GLY A 72 25.22 64.51 15.06
C GLY A 72 25.14 63.72 16.38
N ILE A 73 24.56 62.53 16.27
CA ILE A 73 24.46 61.52 17.31
C ILE A 73 25.84 60.81 17.39
N GLY A 74 26.82 61.42 18.04
CA GLY A 74 28.23 60.96 17.97
C GLY A 74 28.66 59.93 19.02
N GLY A 75 28.09 59.93 20.23
CA GLY A 75 28.69 59.18 21.36
C GLY A 75 28.37 57.69 21.41
N HIS A 76 27.08 57.31 21.43
CA HIS A 76 26.63 55.96 21.77
C HIS A 76 25.57 55.38 20.80
N ARG A 77 25.49 55.91 19.57
CA ARG A 77 24.50 55.49 18.55
C ARG A 77 24.53 53.99 18.26
N ALA A 78 25.73 53.44 18.04
CA ALA A 78 25.91 52.01 17.74
C ALA A 78 25.53 51.11 18.93
N GLU A 79 25.82 51.54 20.16
CA GLU A 79 25.41 50.83 21.37
C GLU A 79 23.88 50.84 21.52
N LEU A 80 23.22 51.98 21.27
CA LEU A 80 21.76 52.08 21.29
C LEU A 80 21.09 51.18 20.24
N LEU A 81 21.64 51.12 19.02
CA LEU A 81 21.19 50.17 17.99
C LEU A 81 21.37 48.73 18.44
N SER A 82 22.53 48.38 19.00
CA SER A 82 22.82 47.03 19.50
C SER A 82 21.86 46.62 20.63
N LEU A 83 21.58 47.53 21.58
CA LEU A 83 20.59 47.30 22.64
C LEU A 83 19.17 47.09 22.08
N TRP A 84 18.78 47.85 21.06
CA TRP A 84 17.47 47.69 20.41
C TRP A 84 17.36 46.35 19.68
N ARG A 85 18.40 45.96 18.92
CA ARG A 85 18.49 44.65 18.25
C ARG A 85 18.36 43.50 19.25
N LEU A 86 19.08 43.61 20.37
CA LEU A 86 19.01 42.63 21.46
C LEU A 86 17.64 42.55 22.12
N GLN A 87 16.93 43.68 22.27
CA GLN A 87 15.55 43.67 22.79
C GLN A 87 14.59 42.95 21.84
N ALA A 88 14.70 43.18 20.53
CA ALA A 88 13.91 42.44 19.53
C ALA A 88 14.22 40.94 19.57
N ALA A 89 15.50 40.56 19.72
CA ALA A 89 15.92 39.17 19.89
C ALA A 89 15.34 38.52 21.16
N VAL A 90 15.40 39.20 22.31
CA VAL A 90 14.80 38.72 23.57
C VAL A 90 13.30 38.53 23.42
N ALA A 91 12.59 39.49 22.83
CA ALA A 91 11.15 39.37 22.60
C ALA A 91 10.79 38.19 21.71
N ALA A 92 11.56 37.97 20.63
CA ALA A 92 11.37 36.81 19.75
C ALA A 92 11.63 35.48 20.47
N LEU A 93 12.67 35.41 21.30
CA LEU A 93 13.00 34.22 22.08
C LEU A 93 11.94 33.94 23.15
N GLN A 94 11.49 34.95 23.90
CA GLN A 94 10.43 34.79 24.89
C GLN A 94 9.12 34.32 24.25
N ALA A 95 8.74 34.88 23.09
CA ALA A 95 7.58 34.42 22.34
C ALA A 95 7.74 32.98 21.85
N HIS A 96 8.95 32.59 21.40
CA HIS A 96 9.26 31.22 21.05
C HIS A 96 9.13 30.28 22.26
N GLN A 97 9.67 30.64 23.42
CA GLN A 97 9.55 29.86 24.66
C GLN A 97 8.10 29.64 25.07
N GLN A 98 7.27 30.67 24.97
CA GLN A 98 5.83 30.55 25.25
C GLN A 98 5.12 29.61 24.26
N LYS A 99 5.53 29.61 22.99
CA LYS A 99 4.95 28.78 21.94
C LYS A 99 5.39 27.31 22.01
N THR A 100 6.65 27.05 22.33
CA THR A 100 7.24 25.70 22.31
C THR A 100 7.31 25.03 23.67
N GLY A 101 7.20 25.79 24.75
CA GLY A 101 7.44 25.31 26.11
C GLY A 101 8.93 25.11 26.45
N SER A 102 9.85 25.55 25.59
CA SER A 102 11.29 25.38 25.80
C SER A 102 11.80 26.20 26.99
N SER A 103 12.58 25.56 27.87
CA SER A 103 13.26 26.26 28.96
C SER A 103 14.46 27.06 28.46
N VAL A 104 14.93 28.02 29.26
CA VAL A 104 16.13 28.81 28.93
C VAL A 104 17.36 27.91 28.80
N ASP A 105 17.43 26.85 29.61
CA ASP A 105 18.51 25.86 29.59
C ASP A 105 18.55 25.09 28.26
N VAL A 106 17.39 24.77 27.67
CA VAL A 106 17.30 24.14 26.34
C VAL A 106 17.80 25.08 25.25
N LEU A 107 17.36 26.34 25.27
CA LEU A 107 17.83 27.34 24.30
C LEU A 107 19.34 27.59 24.40
N PHE A 108 19.88 27.63 25.62
CA PHE A 108 21.33 27.78 25.82
C PHE A 108 22.11 26.55 25.33
N ALA A 109 21.52 25.35 25.43
CA ALA A 109 22.13 24.14 24.88
C ALA A 109 22.23 24.17 23.34
N GLU A 110 21.35 24.88 22.64
CA GLU A 110 21.49 25.09 21.19
C GLU A 110 22.67 25.99 20.82
N VAL A 111 23.12 26.87 21.73
CA VAL A 111 24.27 27.75 21.51
C VAL A 111 25.59 26.99 21.66
N ALA A 112 25.72 26.15 22.69
CA ALA A 112 27.01 25.54 23.05
C ALA A 112 26.91 24.16 23.73
N GLY A 113 25.81 23.42 23.55
CA GLY A 113 25.65 22.07 24.09
C GLY A 113 25.72 22.00 25.62
N GLY A 114 25.31 23.07 26.32
CA GLY A 114 25.32 23.17 27.78
C GLY A 114 26.65 23.59 28.40
N LYS A 115 27.67 23.91 27.60
CA LYS A 115 28.96 24.46 28.05
C LYS A 115 28.97 26.00 27.93
N PRO A 116 29.90 26.71 28.58
CA PRO A 116 30.11 28.14 28.32
C PRO A 116 30.34 28.37 26.82
N ALA A 117 29.54 29.25 26.20
CA ALA A 117 29.61 29.51 24.78
C ALA A 117 30.74 30.48 24.44
N SER A 118 31.42 30.24 23.31
CA SER A 118 32.39 31.17 22.75
C SER A 118 31.69 32.28 21.95
N LYS A 119 32.39 33.38 21.69
CA LYS A 119 31.88 34.45 20.82
C LYS A 119 31.46 33.93 19.44
N ALA A 120 32.25 33.04 18.84
CA ALA A 120 31.95 32.46 17.54
C ALA A 120 30.66 31.61 17.56
N ALA A 121 30.49 30.75 18.58
CA ALA A 121 29.31 29.93 18.72
C ALA A 121 28.03 30.76 18.91
N PHE A 122 28.12 31.82 19.73
CA PHE A 122 27.00 32.76 19.88
C PHE A 122 26.66 33.48 18.57
N VAL A 123 27.66 33.98 17.84
CA VAL A 123 27.45 34.68 16.57
C VAL A 123 26.77 33.78 15.54
N GLU A 124 27.24 32.55 15.40
CA GLU A 124 26.65 31.55 14.49
C GLU A 124 25.20 31.22 14.87
N TRP A 125 24.91 31.07 16.16
CA TRP A 125 23.56 30.83 16.63
C TRP A 125 22.64 32.06 16.43
N ALA A 126 23.14 33.26 16.73
CA ALA A 126 22.37 34.50 16.69
C ALA A 126 21.96 34.91 15.27
N THR A 127 22.72 34.55 14.23
CA THR A 127 22.29 34.79 12.84
C THR A 127 21.11 33.90 12.41
N ARG A 128 20.92 32.76 13.10
CA ARG A 128 19.81 31.81 12.87
C ARG A 128 18.59 32.08 13.74
N LEU A 129 18.63 33.12 14.58
CA LEU A 129 17.56 33.42 15.55
C LEU A 129 16.21 33.65 14.87
N SER A 130 16.20 34.35 13.73
CA SER A 130 14.97 34.61 12.96
C SER A 130 14.30 33.33 12.47
N GLU A 131 15.08 32.31 12.11
CA GLU A 131 14.59 31.00 11.65
C GLU A 131 14.08 30.17 12.83
N LEU A 132 14.84 30.15 13.93
CA LEU A 132 14.45 29.48 15.17
C LEU A 132 13.12 30.01 15.72
N THR A 133 12.97 31.34 15.75
CA THR A 133 11.80 32.00 16.34
C THR A 133 10.66 32.21 15.35
N GLY A 134 10.92 32.16 14.04
CA GLY A 134 9.98 32.56 13.01
C GLY A 134 9.67 34.06 13.02
N ASN A 135 10.55 34.89 13.59
CA ASN A 135 10.37 36.32 13.76
C ASN A 135 11.53 37.11 13.15
N ASP A 136 11.27 37.77 12.02
CA ASP A 136 12.28 38.55 11.30
C ASP A 136 12.75 39.81 12.03
N GLU A 137 12.06 40.27 13.08
CA GLU A 137 12.54 41.40 13.90
C GLU A 137 13.86 41.06 14.62
N ALA A 138 14.13 39.76 14.81
CA ALA A 138 15.36 39.23 15.39
C ALA A 138 16.42 38.86 14.35
N LEU A 139 16.29 39.29 13.09
CA LEU A 139 17.29 39.09 12.07
C LEU A 139 18.55 39.92 12.38
N LEU A 140 19.71 39.25 12.38
CA LEU A 140 21.03 39.81 12.70
C LEU A 140 22.06 39.33 11.68
N THR A 141 22.97 40.21 11.27
CA THR A 141 24.20 39.81 10.55
C THR A 141 25.24 39.24 11.50
N GLN A 142 26.31 38.64 10.96
CA GLN A 142 27.45 38.20 11.76
C GLN A 142 28.10 39.38 12.49
N GLU A 143 28.24 40.53 11.84
CA GLU A 143 28.79 41.75 12.47
C GLU A 143 27.88 42.23 13.61
N GLN A 144 26.57 42.32 13.37
CA GLN A 144 25.60 42.77 14.37
C GLN A 144 25.54 41.84 15.59
N ALA A 145 25.60 40.52 15.37
CA ALA A 145 25.69 39.55 16.46
C ALA A 145 27.02 39.67 17.22
N ALA A 146 28.12 39.95 16.53
CA ALA A 146 29.43 40.13 17.15
C ALA A 146 29.52 41.43 17.97
N GLU A 147 28.83 42.50 17.56
CA GLU A 147 28.66 43.77 18.29
C GLU A 147 27.83 43.60 19.56
N ALA A 148 26.87 42.68 19.55
CA ALA A 148 26.00 42.41 20.69
C ALA A 148 26.69 41.60 21.81
N TRP A 149 27.77 40.87 21.47
CA TRP A 149 28.48 39.98 22.39
C TRP A 149 28.86 40.62 23.75
N PRO A 150 29.49 41.81 23.82
CA PRO A 150 29.91 42.40 25.09
C PRO A 150 28.73 42.64 26.05
N ILE A 151 27.55 42.93 25.50
CA ILE A 151 26.31 43.18 26.26
C ILE A 151 25.78 41.87 26.83
N VAL A 152 25.66 40.83 26.00
CA VAL A 152 25.11 39.53 26.41
C VAL A 152 26.04 38.80 27.37
N ALA A 153 27.35 38.85 27.14
CA ALA A 153 28.35 38.23 28.01
C ALA A 153 28.73 39.09 29.23
N LYS A 154 28.18 40.30 29.39
CA LYS A 154 28.52 41.26 30.44
C LYS A 154 30.04 41.51 30.58
N GLY A 155 30.75 41.58 29.44
CA GLY A 155 32.20 41.76 29.39
C GLY A 155 33.05 40.52 29.70
N ALA A 156 32.44 39.36 29.95
CA ALA A 156 33.16 38.11 30.17
C ALA A 156 33.74 37.54 28.85
N SER A 157 34.81 36.74 28.97
CA SER A 157 35.42 36.03 27.82
C SER A 157 34.58 34.85 27.31
N SER A 158 33.59 34.41 28.08
CA SER A 158 32.67 33.33 27.73
C SER A 158 31.26 33.63 28.21
N LEU A 159 30.27 33.15 27.49
CA LEU A 159 28.87 33.31 27.84
C LEU A 159 28.42 32.11 28.69
N PHE A 160 28.15 32.35 29.97
CA PHE A 160 27.65 31.34 30.90
C PHE A 160 26.12 31.32 30.92
N LEU A 161 25.54 30.21 31.39
CA LEU A 161 24.09 30.05 31.51
C LEU A 161 23.44 31.17 32.33
N ASP A 162 24.07 31.63 33.41
CA ASP A 162 23.53 32.72 34.24
C ASP A 162 23.52 34.07 33.51
N HIS A 163 24.51 34.32 32.65
CA HIS A 163 24.52 35.51 31.79
C HIS A 163 23.36 35.44 30.79
N PHE A 164 23.12 34.28 30.19
CA PHE A 164 22.03 34.05 29.25
C PHE A 164 20.65 34.14 29.92
N LYS A 165 20.49 33.56 31.12
CA LYS A 165 19.29 33.70 31.97
C LYS A 165 19.03 35.15 32.35
N ALA A 166 20.06 35.91 32.68
CA ALA A 166 19.92 37.34 32.95
C ALA A 166 19.52 38.12 31.70
N TRP A 167 20.08 37.79 30.53
CA TRP A 167 19.72 38.43 29.26
C TRP A 167 18.27 38.19 28.84
N LEU A 168 17.76 36.96 29.04
CA LEU A 168 16.38 36.58 28.70
C LEU A 168 15.34 36.88 29.79
N ARG A 169 15.76 37.44 30.93
CA ARG A 169 14.85 37.72 32.04
C ARG A 169 13.74 38.66 31.60
N GLU A 170 12.51 38.34 32.01
CA GLU A 170 11.34 39.15 31.72
C GLU A 170 11.50 40.54 32.33
N ARG A 171 11.25 41.57 31.51
CA ARG A 171 11.24 42.97 31.96
C ARG A 171 9.82 43.41 32.19
N TRP A 172 9.65 44.25 33.20
CA TRP A 172 8.37 44.79 33.62
C TRP A 172 8.35 46.29 33.34
N VAL A 173 7.16 46.85 33.10
CA VAL A 173 6.98 48.29 32.91
C VAL A 173 6.07 48.85 34.00
N CYS A 174 6.47 49.99 34.55
CA CYS A 174 5.71 50.76 35.52
C CYS A 174 4.43 51.32 34.90
N THR A 175 3.29 50.99 35.51
CA THR A 175 1.95 51.42 35.06
C THR A 175 1.34 52.49 35.96
N VAL A 176 1.79 52.54 37.21
CA VAL A 176 1.40 53.53 38.22
C VAL A 176 2.68 54.01 38.89
N GLY A 177 2.90 55.32 38.97
CA GLY A 177 4.11 55.88 39.57
C GLY A 177 4.23 55.50 41.04
N VAL A 178 5.37 54.97 41.45
CA VAL A 178 5.60 54.47 42.82
C VAL A 178 6.90 55.01 43.44
N PRO A 179 6.93 55.24 44.76
CA PRO A 179 8.16 55.58 45.46
C PRO A 179 9.14 54.40 45.44
N ALA A 180 10.41 54.70 45.22
CA ALA A 180 11.53 53.77 45.28
C ALA A 180 12.24 53.87 46.64
N TRP A 181 12.62 52.73 47.20
CA TRP A 181 13.17 52.62 48.56
C TRP A 181 14.49 51.85 48.59
N ASP A 182 15.30 52.09 49.62
CA ASP A 182 16.56 51.38 49.87
C ASP A 182 16.41 50.02 50.56
N ALA A 183 15.21 49.70 51.08
CA ALA A 183 14.93 48.46 51.81
C ALA A 183 13.53 47.89 51.53
N ALA A 184 13.38 46.57 51.75
CA ALA A 184 12.14 45.82 51.55
C ALA A 184 10.99 46.31 52.45
N THR A 185 11.29 46.59 53.71
CA THR A 185 10.35 47.12 54.72
C THR A 185 11.00 48.24 55.51
N GLY A 186 10.30 49.36 55.73
CA GLY A 186 10.93 50.56 56.31
C GLY A 186 11.89 51.23 55.32
N GLY A 187 12.92 51.93 55.82
CA GLY A 187 13.95 52.56 54.98
C GLY A 187 13.62 53.98 54.52
N LYS A 188 14.53 54.57 53.74
CA LYS A 188 14.40 55.92 53.18
C LYS A 188 13.94 55.84 51.73
N GLN A 189 13.04 56.75 51.35
CA GLN A 189 12.70 56.92 49.94
C GLN A 189 13.93 57.47 49.21
N VAL A 190 14.40 56.72 48.20
CA VAL A 190 15.56 57.07 47.37
C VAL A 190 15.17 57.69 46.03
N GLY A 191 13.89 57.66 45.68
CA GLY A 191 13.37 58.31 44.48
C GLY A 191 11.96 57.87 44.12
N ASN A 192 11.64 57.96 42.83
CA ASN A 192 10.39 57.48 42.24
C ASN A 192 10.71 56.62 41.01
N VAL A 193 9.83 55.66 40.74
CA VAL A 193 9.75 54.93 39.47
C VAL A 193 8.53 55.42 38.72
N GLU A 194 8.77 56.01 37.56
CA GLU A 194 7.73 56.72 36.82
C GLU A 194 6.98 55.82 35.86
N VAL A 195 5.73 56.19 35.54
CA VAL A 195 4.93 55.47 34.55
C VAL A 195 5.66 55.41 33.22
N GLY A 196 5.86 54.19 32.69
CA GLY A 196 6.61 53.91 31.48
C GLY A 196 8.07 53.49 31.72
N GLU A 197 8.58 53.56 32.94
CA GLU A 197 9.91 53.01 33.25
C GLU A 197 9.94 51.49 33.24
N GLY A 198 10.99 50.94 32.64
CA GLY A 198 11.31 49.52 32.63
C GLY A 198 12.10 49.11 33.87
N LEU A 199 11.84 47.90 34.33
CA LEU A 199 12.45 47.31 35.51
C LEU A 199 12.66 45.81 35.34
N GLU A 200 13.76 45.32 35.88
CA GLU A 200 14.09 43.91 35.96
C GLU A 200 13.86 43.44 37.40
N VAL A 201 12.91 42.52 37.59
CA VAL A 201 12.59 42.00 38.93
C VAL A 201 13.63 40.94 39.31
N LEU A 202 14.39 41.22 40.37
CA LEU A 202 15.37 40.29 40.94
C LEU A 202 14.72 39.34 41.94
N GLU A 203 13.75 39.86 42.71
CA GLU A 203 13.08 39.14 43.79
C GLU A 203 11.65 39.63 43.94
N THR A 204 10.69 38.70 43.92
CA THR A 204 9.26 38.97 44.10
C THR A 204 8.87 38.79 45.57
N GLY A 205 8.12 39.76 46.11
CA GLY A 205 7.41 39.58 47.39
C GLY A 205 6.26 38.57 47.25
N SER A 206 5.75 38.07 48.37
CA SER A 206 4.65 37.10 48.44
C SER A 206 3.30 37.59 47.87
N GLY A 207 3.18 38.86 47.49
CA GLY A 207 2.00 39.48 46.87
C GLY A 207 1.07 40.16 47.88
N GLU A 208 1.49 40.33 49.14
CA GLU A 208 0.68 40.95 50.17
C GLU A 208 0.65 42.49 50.05
N PRO A 209 -0.46 43.16 50.43
CA PRO A 209 -0.56 44.62 50.44
C PRO A 209 0.54 45.25 51.30
N GLY A 210 1.45 46.01 50.68
CA GLY A 210 2.55 46.68 51.36
C GLY A 210 3.94 46.07 51.12
N GLU A 211 4.03 44.92 50.44
CA GLU A 211 5.32 44.33 50.07
C GLU A 211 5.99 45.04 48.89
N ARG A 212 7.33 45.11 48.95
CA ARG A 212 8.17 45.66 47.90
C ARG A 212 8.96 44.55 47.20
N ALA A 213 9.02 44.62 45.87
CA ALA A 213 9.92 43.78 45.08
C ALA A 213 11.29 44.46 44.91
N ARG A 214 12.34 43.65 44.82
CA ARG A 214 13.70 44.10 44.53
C ARG A 214 13.88 44.17 43.02
N CYS A 215 14.15 45.36 42.50
CA CYS A 215 14.19 45.62 41.06
C CYS A 215 15.45 46.39 40.67
N LEU A 216 15.98 46.10 39.47
CA LEU A 216 16.93 46.99 38.80
C LEU A 216 16.18 47.93 37.87
N LEU A 217 16.44 49.23 37.97
CA LEU A 217 15.85 50.22 37.09
C LEU A 217 16.55 50.24 35.73
N ALA A 218 15.80 50.17 34.63
CA ALA A 218 16.40 50.19 33.31
C ALA A 218 17.03 51.54 32.94
N ARG A 219 16.66 52.64 33.61
CA ARG A 219 17.19 53.99 33.32
C ARG A 219 18.69 54.13 33.66
N ASP A 220 19.10 53.62 34.82
CA ASP A 220 20.41 53.88 35.44
C ASP A 220 21.05 52.62 36.06
N GLY A 221 20.34 51.49 36.10
CA GLY A 221 20.80 50.26 36.71
C GLY A 221 20.71 50.25 38.24
N ALA A 222 20.05 51.24 38.87
CA ALA A 222 19.95 51.31 40.32
C ALA A 222 19.09 50.16 40.86
N GLU A 223 19.58 49.51 41.91
CA GLU A 223 18.84 48.50 42.66
C GLU A 223 17.94 49.19 43.70
N VAL A 224 16.64 48.98 43.59
CA VAL A 224 15.64 49.63 44.43
C VAL A 224 14.54 48.65 44.87
N TRP A 225 13.85 49.01 45.94
CA TRP A 225 12.65 48.32 46.42
C TRP A 225 11.40 49.11 46.08
N VAL A 226 10.44 48.48 45.41
CA VAL A 226 9.22 49.14 44.92
C VAL A 226 7.96 48.33 45.23
N ALA A 227 6.90 49.01 45.62
CA ALA A 227 5.63 48.36 45.98
C ALA A 227 5.04 47.61 44.78
N VAL A 228 4.74 46.32 44.94
CA VAL A 228 4.20 45.48 43.85
C VAL A 228 2.75 45.83 43.54
N THR A 229 2.01 46.29 44.55
CA THR A 229 0.63 46.78 44.41
C THR A 229 0.45 48.15 45.05
N VAL A 230 -0.38 48.99 44.42
CA VAL A 230 -0.87 50.27 44.95
C VAL A 230 -2.38 50.30 44.75
N ASP A 231 -3.13 50.62 45.81
CA ASP A 231 -4.61 50.62 45.80
C ASP A 231 -5.23 49.32 45.25
N SER A 232 -4.66 48.17 45.63
CA SER A 232 -5.05 46.83 45.15
C SER A 232 -4.90 46.62 43.63
N LYS A 233 -4.15 47.48 42.93
CA LYS A 233 -3.78 47.31 41.52
C LYS A 233 -2.28 46.99 41.39
N PRO A 234 -1.88 46.15 40.43
CA PRO A 234 -0.46 45.89 40.19
C PRO A 234 0.23 47.17 39.70
N SER A 235 1.36 47.51 40.33
CA SER A 235 2.16 48.69 39.96
C SER A 235 2.85 48.50 38.60
N PHE A 236 3.04 47.24 38.20
CA PHE A 236 3.84 46.83 37.07
C PHE A 236 3.13 45.78 36.22
N LYS A 237 3.52 45.67 34.96
CA LYS A 237 3.10 44.59 34.08
C LYS A 237 4.28 44.08 33.24
N PRO A 238 4.23 42.85 32.73
CA PRO A 238 5.14 42.40 31.68
C PRO A 238 5.29 43.45 30.57
N SER A 239 6.53 43.80 30.27
CA SER A 239 6.86 44.81 29.28
C SER A 239 6.60 44.26 27.88
N PRO A 240 5.99 45.05 26.97
CA PRO A 240 6.18 44.86 25.53
C PRO A 240 7.68 44.89 25.17
N PRO A 241 8.10 44.58 23.92
CA PRO A 241 9.52 44.51 23.53
C PRO A 241 10.36 45.79 23.75
N ILE A 242 9.77 46.87 24.26
CA ILE A 242 10.23 48.25 24.07
C ILE A 242 10.55 48.97 25.40
N ALA A 243 10.22 48.49 26.61
CA ALA A 243 10.59 49.23 27.85
C ALA A 243 12.07 49.05 28.22
N GLY A 244 12.95 49.62 27.39
CA GLY A 244 14.39 49.63 27.56
C GLY A 244 14.90 50.82 28.38
N ARG A 245 16.22 50.99 28.35
CA ARG A 245 16.91 52.12 28.99
C ARG A 245 16.46 53.47 28.43
N LEU A 246 16.26 53.53 27.12
CA LEU A 246 15.89 54.75 26.41
C LEU A 246 14.46 55.22 26.77
N GLU A 247 13.50 54.29 26.81
CA GLU A 247 12.12 54.54 27.24
C GLU A 247 12.03 54.95 28.70
N SER A 248 12.83 54.31 29.55
CA SER A 248 12.84 54.58 30.98
C SER A 248 13.38 55.97 31.29
N ILE A 249 14.46 56.38 30.61
CA ILE A 249 14.98 57.74 30.71
C ILE A 249 13.95 58.75 30.18
N ALA A 250 13.27 58.45 29.05
CA ALA A 250 12.23 59.33 28.51
C ALA A 250 11.03 59.50 29.47
N ALA A 251 10.61 58.42 30.13
CA ALA A 251 9.57 58.44 31.16
C ALA A 251 9.99 59.29 32.36
N ALA A 252 11.21 59.06 32.88
CA ALA A 252 11.77 59.79 34.01
C ALA A 252 11.85 61.30 33.75
N ILE A 253 12.45 61.73 32.63
CA ILE A 253 12.53 63.16 32.27
C ILE A 253 11.14 63.78 32.15
N SER A 254 10.21 63.07 31.48
CA SER A 254 8.85 63.59 31.25
C SER A 254 8.08 63.78 32.56
N ALA A 255 8.28 62.90 33.53
CA ALA A 255 7.65 63.00 34.85
C ALA A 255 8.26 64.14 35.68
N VAL A 256 9.60 64.25 35.74
CA VAL A 256 10.27 65.34 36.46
C VAL A 256 9.91 66.70 35.83
N HIS A 257 9.87 66.80 34.50
CA HIS A 257 9.42 68.00 33.79
C HIS A 257 8.00 68.40 34.22
N LYS A 258 7.06 67.45 34.28
CA LYS A 258 5.67 67.71 34.74
C LYS A 258 5.65 68.17 36.20
N ARG A 259 6.48 67.59 37.08
CA ARG A 259 6.56 68.00 38.49
C ARG A 259 7.16 69.39 38.67
N CYS A 260 8.18 69.77 37.89
CA CYS A 260 8.71 71.13 37.87
C CYS A 260 7.63 72.14 37.44
N ALA A 261 6.86 71.82 36.41
CA ALA A 261 5.73 72.65 35.97
C ALA A 261 4.67 72.82 37.07
N ALA A 262 4.23 71.71 37.69
CA ALA A 262 3.25 71.73 38.77
C ALA A 262 3.75 72.48 40.01
N GLY A 263 5.04 72.37 40.35
CA GLY A 263 5.67 73.11 41.44
C GLY A 263 5.74 74.62 41.16
N ALA A 264 6.07 75.01 39.92
CA ALA A 264 6.06 76.41 39.50
C ALA A 264 4.65 77.02 39.56
N GLU A 265 3.63 76.29 39.10
CA GLU A 265 2.23 76.70 39.21
C GLU A 265 1.77 76.80 40.67
N ALA A 266 2.19 75.87 41.54
CA ALA A 266 1.85 75.91 42.96
C ALA A 266 2.44 77.16 43.64
N ALA A 267 3.70 77.49 43.34
CA ALA A 267 4.35 78.71 43.82
C ALA A 267 3.63 79.97 43.30
N ASP A 268 3.19 79.97 42.04
CA ASP A 268 2.44 81.09 41.44
C ASP A 268 1.06 81.30 42.05
N ARG A 269 0.31 80.21 42.27
CA ARG A 269 -0.99 80.24 42.98
C ARG A 269 -0.81 80.82 44.38
N LYS A 270 0.19 80.35 45.13
CA LYS A 270 0.50 80.87 46.47
C LYS A 270 0.95 82.32 46.46
N ALA A 271 1.73 82.75 45.46
CA ALA A 271 2.11 84.15 45.29
C ALA A 271 0.91 85.06 45.02
N THR A 272 -0.10 84.54 44.31
CA THR A 272 -1.37 85.22 44.02
C THR A 272 -2.26 85.34 45.26
N GLU A 273 -2.37 84.28 46.08
CA GLU A 273 -3.12 84.27 47.34
C GLU A 273 -2.64 85.36 48.32
N VAL A 274 -1.33 85.66 48.33
CA VAL A 274 -0.73 86.70 49.19
C VAL A 274 -0.63 88.08 48.53
N ALA A 275 -1.09 88.23 47.27
CA ALA A 275 -0.85 89.44 46.48
C ALA A 275 -1.60 90.70 46.96
N SER A 276 -2.71 90.53 47.71
CA SER A 276 -3.53 91.61 48.25
C SER A 276 -2.95 92.23 49.54
N VAL A 277 -1.91 91.63 50.13
CA VAL A 277 -1.30 92.09 51.37
C VAL A 277 -0.33 93.24 51.11
N LYS A 278 -0.69 94.45 51.55
CA LYS A 278 0.09 95.69 51.29
C LYS A 278 1.07 96.07 52.41
N GLN A 279 0.93 95.49 53.61
CA GLN A 279 1.79 95.74 54.78
C GLN A 279 1.89 94.47 55.63
N GLY A 280 3.02 94.27 56.31
CA GLY A 280 3.24 93.13 57.22
C GLY A 280 4.10 91.98 56.65
N PRO A 281 4.33 90.91 57.44
CA PRO A 281 5.31 89.84 57.17
C PRO A 281 5.08 89.02 55.89
N LEU A 282 3.85 89.01 55.35
CA LEU A 282 3.50 88.26 54.14
C LEU A 282 3.91 88.97 52.84
N MET A 283 4.25 90.27 52.88
CA MET A 283 4.60 91.05 51.68
C MET A 283 5.90 90.54 51.04
N GLU A 284 6.89 90.14 51.85
CA GLU A 284 8.18 89.60 51.38
C GLU A 284 8.08 88.15 50.85
N VAL A 285 7.02 87.43 51.21
CA VAL A 285 6.80 86.02 50.81
C VAL A 285 6.49 85.93 49.32
N LYS A 286 5.75 86.90 48.77
CA LYS A 286 5.41 86.95 47.35
C LYS A 286 6.66 86.92 46.48
N THR A 287 7.67 87.73 46.81
CA THR A 287 8.92 87.81 46.06
C THR A 287 9.66 86.47 46.05
N LYS A 288 9.76 85.80 47.21
CA LYS A 288 10.40 84.48 47.33
C LYS A 288 9.65 83.39 46.57
N LEU A 289 8.32 83.40 46.58
CA LEU A 289 7.51 82.44 45.82
C LEU A 289 7.68 82.64 44.29
N LEU A 290 7.76 83.88 43.84
CA LEU A 290 8.04 84.18 42.42
C LEU A 290 9.46 83.78 42.01
N GLU A 291 10.45 83.89 42.91
CA GLU A 291 11.80 83.39 42.68
C GLU A 291 11.81 81.84 42.54
N VAL A 292 11.12 81.13 43.44
CA VAL A 292 10.94 79.67 43.33
C VAL A 292 10.27 79.27 42.01
N LYS A 293 9.21 79.99 41.60
CA LYS A 293 8.57 79.80 40.28
C LYS A 293 9.58 79.95 39.14
N GLY A 294 10.40 81.01 39.17
CA GLY A 294 11.41 81.28 38.16
C GLY A 294 12.45 80.16 38.05
N LEU A 295 12.98 79.69 39.18
CA LEU A 295 13.98 78.63 39.22
C LEU A 295 13.41 77.28 38.76
N LEU A 296 12.18 76.92 39.16
CA LEU A 296 11.51 75.71 38.67
C LEU A 296 11.21 75.79 37.16
N GLY A 297 10.87 76.97 36.64
CA GLY A 297 10.71 77.21 35.21
C GLY A 297 12.03 77.05 34.42
N GLN A 298 13.17 77.41 35.03
CA GLN A 298 14.49 77.17 34.43
C GLN A 298 14.81 75.67 34.35
N GLU A 299 14.59 74.91 35.42
CA GLU A 299 14.79 73.46 35.40
C GLU A 299 13.85 72.75 34.42
N GLN A 300 12.57 73.18 34.37
CA GLN A 300 11.61 72.68 33.39
C GLN A 300 12.10 72.91 31.95
N SER A 301 12.64 74.09 31.65
CA SER A 301 13.15 74.42 30.31
C SER A 301 14.36 73.57 29.92
N LYS A 302 15.28 73.29 30.85
CA LYS A 302 16.42 72.38 30.63
C LYS A 302 15.94 70.97 30.28
N LEU A 303 14.95 70.46 31.04
CA LEU A 303 14.37 69.14 30.81
C LEU A 303 13.61 69.06 29.47
N ASP A 304 12.95 70.13 29.02
CA ASP A 304 12.26 70.17 27.72
C ASP A 304 13.22 70.03 26.54
N VAL A 305 14.38 70.71 26.59
CA VAL A 305 15.44 70.58 25.57
C VAL A 305 15.93 69.14 25.47
N LEU A 306 16.25 68.51 26.60
CA LEU A 306 16.71 67.12 26.63
C LEU A 306 15.61 66.14 26.18
N LYS A 307 14.36 66.37 26.58
CA LYS A 307 13.22 65.56 26.15
C LYS A 307 13.05 65.58 24.63
N LYS A 308 13.17 66.75 24.00
CA LYS A 308 13.13 66.89 22.53
C LYS A 308 14.31 66.18 21.86
N ARG A 309 15.53 66.35 22.37
CA ARG A 309 16.73 65.67 21.85
C ARG A 309 16.58 64.15 21.92
N LEU A 310 16.13 63.63 23.07
CA LEU A 310 15.89 62.21 23.27
C LEU A 310 14.80 61.65 22.34
N ALA A 311 13.72 62.41 22.09
CA ALA A 311 12.67 62.02 21.16
C ALA A 311 13.18 61.92 19.72
N ILE A 312 14.04 62.86 19.28
CA ILE A 312 14.68 62.81 17.96
C ILE A 312 15.61 61.61 17.86
N THR A 313 16.48 61.39 18.86
CA THR A 313 17.36 60.21 18.90
C THR A 313 16.57 58.92 18.82
N LYS A 314 15.49 58.79 19.61
CA LYS A 314 14.60 57.62 19.57
C LYS A 314 14.07 57.35 18.16
N ALA A 315 13.48 58.37 17.53
CA ALA A 315 12.90 58.25 16.20
C ALA A 315 13.96 57.90 15.15
N GLY A 316 15.17 58.45 15.26
CA GLY A 316 16.29 58.13 14.38
C GLY A 316 16.74 56.68 14.50
N ILE A 317 16.92 56.17 15.72
CA ILE A 317 17.27 54.76 15.97
C ILE A 317 16.18 53.81 15.46
N GLU A 318 14.91 54.13 15.70
CA GLU A 318 13.78 53.31 15.25
C GLU A 318 13.69 53.26 13.71
N GLN A 319 13.90 54.40 13.04
CA GLN A 319 13.88 54.47 11.58
C GLN A 319 15.05 53.73 10.95
N GLU A 320 16.27 53.91 11.46
CA GLU A 320 17.47 53.21 11.00
C GLU A 320 17.31 51.69 11.15
N ARG A 321 16.75 51.22 12.28
CA ARG A 321 16.45 49.79 12.46
C ARG A 321 15.43 49.27 11.44
N LYS A 322 14.39 50.05 11.10
CA LYS A 322 13.42 49.66 10.08
C LYS A 322 14.08 49.51 8.71
N GLU A 323 14.95 50.44 8.33
CA GLU A 323 15.69 50.40 7.06
C GLU A 323 16.68 49.22 6.99
N GLU A 324 17.43 48.98 8.08
CA GLU A 324 18.30 47.79 8.22
C GLU A 324 17.50 46.50 8.01
N LEU A 325 16.36 46.34 8.68
CA LEU A 325 15.53 45.14 8.59
C LEU A 325 14.97 44.91 7.18
N VAL A 326 14.56 45.97 6.47
CA VAL A 326 14.14 45.85 5.07
C VAL A 326 15.30 45.33 4.22
N THR A 327 16.48 45.92 4.36
CA THR A 327 17.67 45.55 3.59
C THR A 327 18.07 44.09 3.85
N LEU A 328 18.08 43.66 5.11
CA LEU A 328 18.42 42.29 5.48
C LEU A 328 17.39 41.26 4.98
N ARG A 329 16.08 41.59 5.02
CA ARG A 329 15.03 40.74 4.45
C ARG A 329 15.17 40.61 2.94
N GLU A 330 15.50 41.69 2.25
CA GLU A 330 15.75 41.67 0.81
C GLU A 330 16.92 40.77 0.45
N GLU A 331 18.05 40.88 1.16
CA GLU A 331 19.23 40.07 0.90
C GLU A 331 18.98 38.58 1.17
N LYS A 332 18.29 38.25 2.27
CA LYS A 332 17.87 36.88 2.57
C LYS A 332 16.98 36.30 1.47
N CYS A 333 16.04 37.09 0.93
CA CYS A 333 15.19 36.68 -0.17
C CYS A 333 16.00 36.46 -1.46
N LYS A 334 16.99 37.31 -1.76
CA LYS A 334 17.86 37.15 -2.94
C LYS A 334 18.71 35.88 -2.87
N VAL A 335 19.31 35.59 -1.72
CA VAL A 335 20.09 34.35 -1.51
C VAL A 335 19.21 33.12 -1.69
N PHE A 336 18.05 33.09 -1.04
CA PHE A 336 17.08 32.00 -1.18
C PHE A 336 16.62 31.80 -2.63
N ALA A 337 16.31 32.89 -3.35
CA ALA A 337 15.92 32.86 -4.75
C ALA A 337 17.02 32.26 -5.64
N ALA A 338 18.27 32.73 -5.47
CA ALA A 338 19.40 32.26 -6.26
C ALA A 338 19.71 30.77 -6.02
N GLU A 339 19.69 30.32 -4.76
CA GLU A 339 19.91 28.92 -4.42
C GLU A 339 18.80 28.00 -4.94
N SER A 340 17.54 28.42 -4.80
CA SER A 340 16.39 27.65 -5.31
C SER A 340 16.46 27.46 -6.82
N VAL A 341 16.74 28.53 -7.57
CA VAL A 341 16.88 28.45 -9.04
C VAL A 341 18.07 27.58 -9.42
N ARG A 342 19.22 27.72 -8.75
CA ARG A 342 20.42 26.90 -9.00
C ARG A 342 20.16 25.41 -8.78
N GLU A 343 19.53 25.05 -7.66
CA GLU A 343 19.20 23.66 -7.32
C GLU A 343 18.25 23.05 -8.36
N ALA A 344 17.16 23.75 -8.69
CA ALA A 344 16.21 23.32 -9.70
C ALA A 344 16.85 23.18 -11.08
N THR A 345 17.72 24.13 -11.46
CA THR A 345 18.42 24.11 -12.77
C THR A 345 19.32 22.88 -12.88
N ALA A 346 20.17 22.64 -11.87
CA ALA A 346 21.07 21.49 -11.86
C ALA A 346 20.30 20.16 -11.94
N SER A 347 19.19 20.04 -11.21
CA SER A 347 18.34 18.85 -11.22
C SER A 347 17.66 18.62 -12.58
N VAL A 348 17.06 19.67 -13.15
CA VAL A 348 16.36 19.58 -14.45
C VAL A 348 17.33 19.31 -15.60
N GLU A 349 18.49 19.98 -15.65
CA GLU A 349 19.49 19.76 -16.70
C GLU A 349 20.09 18.35 -16.67
N ALA A 350 20.36 17.81 -15.47
CA ALA A 350 20.82 16.43 -15.32
C ALA A 350 19.79 15.42 -15.84
N ALA A 351 18.51 15.63 -15.51
CA ALA A 351 17.41 14.78 -15.97
C ALA A 351 17.16 14.91 -17.48
N GLU A 352 17.19 16.13 -18.02
CA GLU A 352 17.10 16.40 -19.46
C GLU A 352 18.28 15.76 -20.22
N GLY A 353 19.49 15.78 -19.67
CA GLY A 353 20.65 15.13 -20.28
C GLY A 353 20.50 13.62 -20.41
N LYS A 354 19.89 12.95 -19.42
CA LYS A 354 19.54 11.53 -19.52
C LYS A 354 18.44 11.28 -20.55
N ALA A 355 17.38 12.09 -20.52
CA ALA A 355 16.28 12.00 -21.47
C ALA A 355 16.73 12.22 -22.92
N ALA A 356 17.65 13.17 -23.15
CA ALA A 356 18.22 13.45 -24.47
C ALA A 356 18.94 12.22 -25.04
N LYS A 357 19.77 11.54 -24.24
CA LYS A 357 20.43 10.29 -24.66
C LYS A 357 19.43 9.22 -25.12
N VAL A 358 18.27 9.12 -24.47
CA VAL A 358 17.22 8.17 -24.87
C VAL A 358 16.58 8.62 -26.19
N MET A 359 16.28 9.91 -26.32
CA MET A 359 15.65 10.49 -27.52
C MET A 359 16.58 10.51 -28.75
N ASP A 360 17.89 10.51 -28.57
CA ASP A 360 18.88 10.36 -29.66
C ASP A 360 18.85 8.96 -30.25
N ASN A 361 18.51 7.95 -29.44
CA ASN A 361 18.44 6.55 -29.87
C ASN A 361 17.06 6.15 -30.39
N ALA A 362 15.98 6.80 -29.93
CA ALA A 362 14.62 6.43 -30.29
C ALA A 362 13.69 7.63 -30.42
N LYS A 363 12.92 7.67 -31.52
CA LYS A 363 11.88 8.68 -31.73
C LYS A 363 10.49 8.03 -31.84
N PRO A 364 9.41 8.83 -31.67
CA PRO A 364 8.04 8.35 -31.85
C PRO A 364 7.84 7.68 -33.22
N GLY A 365 7.24 6.49 -33.22
CA GLY A 365 6.94 5.75 -34.45
C GLY A 365 8.12 4.97 -35.05
N GLU A 366 9.30 4.99 -34.45
CA GLU A 366 10.48 4.29 -34.99
C GLU A 366 10.61 2.82 -34.54
N ALA A 367 9.61 2.26 -33.86
CA ALA A 367 9.66 0.91 -33.30
C ALA A 367 10.04 -0.16 -34.34
N GLU A 368 9.50 -0.08 -35.56
CA GLU A 368 9.81 -1.04 -36.62
C GLU A 368 11.26 -0.90 -37.15
N ARG A 369 11.79 0.33 -37.22
CA ARG A 369 13.19 0.58 -37.60
C ARG A 369 14.13 0.02 -36.54
N LEU A 370 13.88 0.35 -35.27
CA LEU A 370 14.67 -0.10 -34.13
C LEU A 370 14.67 -1.64 -34.03
N ALA A 371 13.53 -2.29 -34.27
CA ALA A 371 13.43 -3.74 -34.27
C ALA A 371 14.21 -4.43 -35.42
N LYS A 372 14.55 -3.71 -36.49
CA LYS A 372 15.35 -4.22 -37.60
C LYS A 372 16.85 -3.96 -37.40
N GLU A 373 17.20 -2.84 -36.79
CA GLU A 373 18.58 -2.37 -36.65
C GLU A 373 19.27 -2.87 -35.37
N LEU A 374 18.52 -3.12 -34.29
CA LEU A 374 19.09 -3.41 -32.97
C LEU A 374 18.78 -4.83 -32.48
N GLY A 375 19.72 -5.39 -31.72
CA GLY A 375 19.58 -6.68 -31.06
C GLY A 375 18.78 -6.62 -29.75
N VAL A 376 18.45 -7.79 -29.20
CA VAL A 376 17.68 -7.91 -27.93
C VAL A 376 18.39 -7.21 -26.76
N PHE A 377 19.69 -7.45 -26.57
CA PHE A 377 20.45 -6.88 -25.46
C PHE A 377 20.62 -5.36 -25.56
N GLU A 378 20.83 -4.84 -26.77
CA GLU A 378 20.94 -3.39 -27.01
C GLU A 378 19.61 -2.70 -26.68
N LEU A 379 18.49 -3.26 -27.13
CA LEU A 379 17.16 -2.75 -26.84
C LEU A 379 16.81 -2.83 -25.34
N GLU A 380 17.19 -3.90 -24.63
CA GLU A 380 16.98 -3.99 -23.18
C GLU A 380 17.83 -2.97 -22.42
N ALA A 381 19.09 -2.74 -22.83
CA ALA A 381 19.94 -1.70 -22.25
C ALA A 381 19.36 -0.29 -22.46
N LEU A 382 18.89 0.02 -23.67
CA LEU A 382 18.24 1.29 -23.98
C LEU A 382 16.93 1.48 -23.21
N LYS A 383 16.13 0.41 -23.05
CA LYS A 383 14.92 0.42 -22.24
C LYS A 383 15.23 0.74 -20.77
N LYS A 384 16.26 0.11 -20.20
CA LYS A 384 16.70 0.41 -18.82
C LYS A 384 17.15 1.86 -18.68
N ALA A 385 17.94 2.38 -19.61
CA ALA A 385 18.35 3.79 -19.62
C ALA A 385 17.15 4.74 -19.75
N ALA A 386 16.11 4.34 -20.50
CA ALA A 386 14.86 5.09 -20.62
C ALA A 386 14.08 5.13 -19.30
N ASP A 387 13.99 4.01 -18.59
CA ASP A 387 13.36 3.94 -17.27
C ASP A 387 14.10 4.83 -16.24
N GLU A 388 15.44 4.77 -16.20
CA GLU A 388 16.28 5.63 -15.35
C GLU A 388 16.13 7.13 -15.68
N ALA A 389 15.95 7.48 -16.96
CA ALA A 389 15.72 8.85 -17.40
C ALA A 389 14.34 9.37 -16.96
N LEU A 390 13.29 8.55 -17.06
CA LEU A 390 11.94 8.90 -16.60
C LEU A 390 11.89 9.09 -15.08
N GLU A 391 12.57 8.24 -14.33
CA GLU A 391 12.71 8.38 -12.87
C GLU A 391 13.41 9.70 -12.52
N SER A 392 14.56 9.99 -13.16
CA SER A 392 15.30 11.24 -12.93
C SER A 392 14.47 12.50 -13.25
N LEU A 393 13.61 12.45 -14.28
CA LEU A 393 12.69 13.54 -14.62
C LEU A 393 11.58 13.71 -13.58
N SER A 394 11.08 12.60 -13.02
CA SER A 394 10.11 12.62 -11.92
C SER A 394 10.72 13.29 -10.68
N ASP A 395 11.95 12.91 -10.31
CA ASP A 395 12.68 13.49 -9.18
C ASP A 395 12.92 14.99 -9.37
N ALA A 396 13.36 15.40 -10.56
CA ALA A 396 13.57 16.82 -10.88
C ALA A 396 12.29 17.64 -10.75
N LYS A 397 11.14 17.09 -11.17
CA LYS A 397 9.83 17.71 -10.96
C LYS A 397 9.47 17.82 -9.48
N ALA A 398 9.79 16.82 -8.67
CA ALA A 398 9.54 16.85 -7.22
C ALA A 398 10.40 17.94 -6.54
N VAL A 399 11.66 18.11 -6.96
CA VAL A 399 12.53 19.21 -6.50
C VAL A 399 11.91 20.57 -6.83
N VAL A 400 11.49 20.78 -8.08
CA VAL A 400 10.84 22.05 -8.50
C VAL A 400 9.56 22.31 -7.71
N ALA A 401 8.71 21.30 -7.52
CA ALA A 401 7.45 21.42 -6.78
C ALA A 401 7.69 21.80 -5.31
N ARG A 402 8.68 21.17 -4.65
CA ARG A 402 9.09 21.51 -3.27
C ARG A 402 9.54 22.97 -3.18
N LEU A 403 10.38 23.42 -4.10
CA LEU A 403 10.89 24.80 -4.11
C LEU A 403 9.75 25.81 -4.37
N LEU A 404 8.83 25.53 -5.29
CA LEU A 404 7.64 26.37 -5.50
C LEU A 404 6.77 26.48 -4.24
N ALA A 405 6.58 25.38 -3.50
CA ALA A 405 5.85 25.41 -2.23
C ALA A 405 6.58 26.27 -1.17
N SER A 406 7.91 26.17 -1.08
CA SER A 406 8.72 27.05 -0.20
C SER A 406 8.55 28.53 -0.56
N HIS A 407 8.51 28.88 -1.86
CA HIS A 407 8.23 30.24 -2.30
C HIS A 407 6.83 30.73 -1.88
N GLU A 408 5.81 29.87 -1.89
CA GLU A 408 4.43 30.22 -1.49
C GLU A 408 4.27 30.44 0.02
N ALA A 409 5.20 29.95 0.84
CA ALA A 409 5.21 30.20 2.28
C ALA A 409 5.55 31.67 2.63
N HIS A 410 6.23 32.40 1.73
CA HIS A 410 6.55 33.82 1.95
C HIS A 410 5.34 34.73 1.74
N LYS A 411 5.12 35.67 2.67
CA LYS A 411 4.00 36.64 2.64
C LYS A 411 4.52 38.08 2.55
N GLY A 412 3.65 39.00 2.12
CA GLY A 412 3.95 40.43 2.12
C GLY A 412 5.02 40.85 1.08
N PRO A 413 5.85 41.86 1.38
CA PRO A 413 6.84 42.42 0.44
C PRO A 413 7.83 41.38 -0.12
N SER A 414 8.22 40.39 0.68
CA SER A 414 9.11 39.29 0.26
C SER A 414 8.57 38.50 -0.93
N ARG A 415 7.24 38.39 -1.07
CA ARG A 415 6.62 37.67 -2.20
C ARG A 415 6.94 38.33 -3.55
N ASN A 416 6.99 39.67 -3.59
CA ASN A 416 7.29 40.40 -4.81
C ASN A 416 8.77 40.23 -5.22
N LEU A 417 9.68 40.22 -4.25
CA LEU A 417 11.11 40.00 -4.49
C LEU A 417 11.42 38.60 -5.05
N LEU A 418 10.60 37.62 -4.70
CA LEU A 418 10.77 36.23 -5.13
C LEU A 418 10.05 35.90 -6.44
N LEU A 419 9.38 36.87 -7.08
CA LEU A 419 8.55 36.63 -8.26
C LEU A 419 9.37 36.13 -9.46
N GLU A 420 10.52 36.73 -9.73
CA GLU A 420 11.39 36.34 -10.85
C GLU A 420 11.86 34.89 -10.71
N ALA A 421 12.40 34.53 -9.54
CA ALA A 421 12.80 33.15 -9.25
C ALA A 421 11.62 32.17 -9.32
N ARG A 422 10.41 32.56 -8.87
CA ARG A 422 9.20 31.73 -9.03
C ARG A 422 8.84 31.51 -10.50
N VAL A 423 8.98 32.52 -11.34
CA VAL A 423 8.76 32.40 -12.80
C VAL A 423 9.79 31.44 -13.40
N GLU A 424 11.07 31.55 -13.03
CA GLU A 424 12.11 30.62 -13.49
C GLU A 424 11.89 29.18 -13.03
N LEU A 425 11.51 28.96 -11.76
CA LEU A 425 11.12 27.63 -11.27
C LEU A 425 9.93 27.06 -12.04
N THR A 426 8.94 27.89 -12.36
CA THR A 426 7.78 27.48 -13.17
C THR A 426 8.19 27.08 -14.59
N LYS A 427 9.11 27.85 -15.21
CA LYS A 427 9.69 27.50 -16.53
C LYS A 427 10.44 26.17 -16.46
N LEU A 428 11.29 25.95 -15.44
CA LEU A 428 12.00 24.69 -15.23
C LEU A 428 11.04 23.50 -15.05
N GLY A 429 9.96 23.67 -14.28
CA GLY A 429 8.92 22.66 -14.16
C GLY A 429 8.22 22.34 -15.48
N SER A 430 7.96 23.36 -16.32
CA SER A 430 7.37 23.16 -17.66
C SER A 430 8.33 22.45 -18.63
N ARG A 431 9.63 22.74 -18.55
CA ARG A 431 10.70 22.08 -19.29
C ARG A 431 10.80 20.60 -18.93
N ALA A 432 10.91 20.28 -17.65
CA ALA A 432 10.95 18.90 -17.15
C ALA A 432 9.70 18.11 -17.58
N ASN A 433 8.50 18.69 -17.48
CA ASN A 433 7.27 18.07 -17.97
C ASN A 433 7.29 17.79 -19.48
N THR A 434 7.87 18.70 -20.27
CA THR A 434 7.97 18.53 -21.73
C THR A 434 8.97 17.43 -22.07
N ALA A 435 10.12 17.41 -21.41
CA ALA A 435 11.14 16.37 -21.57
C ALA A 435 10.58 14.98 -21.19
N GLU A 436 9.84 14.88 -20.08
CA GLU A 436 9.18 13.65 -19.66
C GLU A 436 8.19 13.14 -20.69
N ARG A 437 7.31 13.99 -21.21
CA ARG A 437 6.35 13.60 -22.26
C ARG A 437 7.06 13.04 -23.50
N LYS A 438 8.13 13.70 -23.96
CA LYS A 438 8.89 13.24 -25.13
C LYS A 438 9.64 11.93 -24.85
N CYS A 439 10.29 11.83 -23.69
CA CYS A 439 11.00 10.64 -23.26
C CYS A 439 10.06 9.44 -23.13
N ARG A 440 8.84 9.61 -22.59
CA ARG A 440 7.82 8.54 -22.53
C ARG A 440 7.48 8.00 -23.92
N THR A 441 7.29 8.87 -24.91
CA THR A 441 6.98 8.42 -26.28
C THR A 441 8.15 7.67 -26.93
N ALA A 442 9.39 8.10 -26.70
CA ALA A 442 10.58 7.37 -27.14
C ALA A 442 10.71 6.00 -26.44
N THR A 443 10.45 5.96 -25.13
CA THR A 443 10.44 4.75 -24.32
C THR A 443 9.44 3.72 -24.84
N GLU A 444 8.25 4.16 -25.26
CA GLU A 444 7.23 3.28 -25.82
C GLU A 444 7.67 2.65 -27.16
N ALA A 445 8.37 3.43 -28.01
CA ALA A 445 8.94 2.90 -29.24
C ALA A 445 10.00 1.82 -28.96
N LEU A 446 10.89 2.04 -27.97
CA LEU A 446 11.88 1.06 -27.52
C LEU A 446 11.24 -0.22 -26.97
N ARG A 447 10.22 -0.09 -26.12
CA ARG A 447 9.50 -1.23 -25.54
C ARG A 447 8.78 -2.05 -26.61
N THR A 448 8.13 -1.38 -27.56
CA THR A 448 7.46 -2.04 -28.70
C THR A 448 8.48 -2.78 -29.57
N ALA A 449 9.61 -2.14 -29.90
CA ALA A 449 10.69 -2.75 -30.67
C ALA A 449 11.27 -3.96 -29.94
N HIS A 450 11.61 -3.81 -28.65
CA HIS A 450 12.14 -4.89 -27.82
C HIS A 450 11.19 -6.10 -27.80
N LEU A 451 9.90 -5.88 -27.56
CA LEU A 451 8.90 -6.96 -27.56
C LEU A 451 8.84 -7.68 -28.91
N GLN A 452 8.88 -6.95 -30.03
CA GLN A 452 8.88 -7.54 -31.37
C GLN A 452 10.13 -8.38 -31.64
N VAL A 453 11.32 -7.87 -31.30
CA VAL A 453 12.60 -8.56 -31.50
C VAL A 453 12.66 -9.80 -30.61
N VAL A 454 12.32 -9.68 -29.32
CA VAL A 454 12.29 -10.82 -28.39
C VAL A 454 11.32 -11.90 -28.88
N LYS A 455 10.10 -11.54 -29.29
CA LYS A 455 9.12 -12.50 -29.81
C LYS A 455 9.63 -13.23 -31.04
N THR A 456 10.27 -12.52 -31.97
CA THR A 456 10.83 -13.09 -33.19
C THR A 456 12.03 -13.99 -32.90
N ALA A 457 12.94 -13.53 -32.03
CA ALA A 457 14.12 -14.27 -31.61
C ALA A 457 13.72 -15.55 -30.86
N LEU A 458 12.78 -15.48 -29.91
CA LEU A 458 12.25 -16.64 -29.19
C LEU A 458 11.58 -17.64 -30.12
N MET A 459 10.79 -17.19 -31.09
CA MET A 459 10.16 -18.10 -32.06
C MET A 459 11.21 -18.88 -32.85
N ARG A 460 12.22 -18.19 -33.40
CA ARG A 460 13.32 -18.81 -34.14
C ARG A 460 14.09 -19.77 -33.24
N ALA A 461 14.44 -19.32 -32.04
CA ALA A 461 15.21 -20.11 -31.08
C ALA A 461 14.47 -21.38 -30.63
N LYS A 462 13.15 -21.28 -30.36
CA LYS A 462 12.30 -22.44 -30.01
C LYS A 462 12.30 -23.46 -31.15
N ASN A 463 12.17 -23.01 -32.39
CA ASN A 463 12.17 -23.90 -33.55
C ASN A 463 13.53 -24.60 -33.72
N SER A 464 14.64 -23.87 -33.63
CA SER A 464 15.98 -24.45 -33.72
C SER A 464 16.26 -25.44 -32.59
N LEU A 465 15.89 -25.11 -31.34
CA LEU A 465 16.01 -26.01 -30.20
C LEU A 465 15.25 -27.32 -30.45
N ARG A 466 14.01 -27.25 -30.91
CA ARG A 466 13.15 -28.43 -31.17
C ARG A 466 13.69 -29.30 -32.29
N ILE A 467 14.19 -28.70 -33.37
CA ILE A 467 14.82 -29.42 -34.48
C ILE A 467 16.07 -30.15 -34.00
N ALA A 468 16.94 -29.47 -33.25
CA ALA A 468 18.16 -30.05 -32.71
C ALA A 468 17.86 -31.16 -31.69
N PHE A 469 16.84 -30.96 -30.85
CA PHE A 469 16.37 -31.95 -29.89
C PHE A 469 15.86 -33.22 -30.57
N ARG A 470 15.06 -33.13 -31.64
CA ARG A 470 14.56 -34.30 -32.38
C ARG A 470 15.68 -35.15 -32.95
N LYS A 471 16.75 -34.52 -33.46
CA LYS A 471 17.93 -35.22 -34.00
C LYS A 471 18.68 -36.03 -32.93
N LEU A 472 18.49 -35.74 -31.65
CA LEU A 472 19.05 -36.54 -30.56
C LEU A 472 18.41 -37.93 -30.45
N GLY A 473 17.17 -38.10 -30.94
CA GLY A 473 16.45 -39.38 -30.92
C GLY A 473 16.06 -39.90 -29.53
N LYS A 474 16.21 -39.09 -28.48
CA LYS A 474 15.88 -39.42 -27.09
C LYS A 474 14.55 -38.80 -26.66
N GLY A 475 13.89 -39.42 -25.67
CA GLY A 475 12.67 -38.88 -25.07
C GLY A 475 12.93 -37.66 -24.19
N ALA A 476 12.00 -36.69 -24.15
CA ALA A 476 12.13 -35.48 -23.33
C ALA A 476 12.35 -35.77 -21.84
N ASP A 477 11.67 -36.77 -21.30
CA ASP A 477 11.81 -37.16 -19.89
C ASP A 477 13.21 -37.70 -19.57
N GLU A 478 13.73 -38.57 -20.44
CA GLU A 478 15.07 -39.16 -20.30
C GLU A 478 16.14 -38.07 -20.35
N VAL A 479 16.03 -37.13 -21.28
CA VAL A 479 16.99 -36.03 -21.41
C VAL A 479 16.90 -35.08 -20.23
N TYR A 480 15.69 -34.79 -19.74
CA TYR A 480 15.53 -33.98 -18.54
C TYR A 480 16.27 -34.61 -17.35
N ASP A 481 16.04 -35.90 -17.08
CA ASP A 481 16.66 -36.60 -15.96
C ASP A 481 18.20 -36.64 -16.10
N GLN A 482 18.71 -36.76 -17.33
CA GLN A 482 20.15 -36.66 -17.62
C GLN A 482 20.74 -35.27 -17.32
N VAL A 483 20.03 -34.19 -17.69
CA VAL A 483 20.52 -32.81 -17.53
C VAL A 483 20.35 -32.30 -16.09
N ALA A 484 19.21 -32.59 -15.47
CA ALA A 484 18.91 -32.20 -14.10
C ALA A 484 19.71 -33.03 -13.06
N GLY A 485 20.02 -34.29 -13.38
CA GLY A 485 20.73 -35.20 -12.49
C GLY A 485 19.92 -35.51 -11.23
N LYS A 486 20.44 -35.15 -10.05
CA LYS A 486 19.72 -35.30 -8.77
C LYS A 486 18.88 -34.06 -8.39
N SER A 487 18.93 -33.00 -9.19
CA SER A 487 18.17 -31.78 -8.96
C SER A 487 16.73 -31.92 -9.46
N SER A 488 15.78 -31.25 -8.81
CA SER A 488 14.40 -31.12 -9.29
C SER A 488 14.24 -30.02 -10.36
N GLU A 489 15.31 -29.30 -10.70
CA GLU A 489 15.32 -28.17 -11.63
C GLU A 489 16.64 -28.13 -12.43
N ILE A 490 16.56 -27.74 -13.69
CA ILE A 490 17.71 -27.44 -14.55
C ILE A 490 18.07 -25.96 -14.36
N SER A 491 19.32 -25.66 -14.01
CA SER A 491 19.83 -24.28 -13.93
C SER A 491 20.13 -23.69 -15.31
N SER A 492 20.29 -22.36 -15.40
CA SER A 492 20.67 -21.69 -16.65
C SER A 492 21.96 -22.25 -17.25
N GLU A 493 22.94 -22.54 -16.40
CA GLU A 493 24.23 -23.11 -16.82
C GLU A 493 24.09 -24.55 -17.33
N GLN A 494 23.27 -25.38 -16.67
CA GLN A 494 22.98 -26.74 -17.11
C GLN A 494 22.24 -26.74 -18.45
N PHE A 495 21.24 -25.86 -18.60
CA PHE A 495 20.51 -25.70 -19.84
C PHE A 495 21.41 -25.23 -20.99
N GLN A 496 22.31 -24.27 -20.72
CA GLN A 496 23.26 -23.80 -21.72
C GLN A 496 24.20 -24.93 -22.20
N LYS A 497 24.80 -25.68 -21.27
CA LYS A 497 25.64 -26.85 -21.59
C LYS A 497 24.87 -27.89 -22.40
N PHE A 498 23.63 -28.16 -22.02
CA PHE A 498 22.75 -29.06 -22.75
C PHE A 498 22.52 -28.59 -24.19
N VAL A 499 22.12 -27.33 -24.40
CA VAL A 499 21.86 -26.81 -25.74
C VAL A 499 23.12 -26.85 -26.62
N THR A 500 24.29 -26.52 -26.07
CA THR A 500 25.58 -26.62 -26.80
C THR A 500 25.95 -28.06 -27.16
N SER A 501 25.44 -29.06 -26.44
CA SER A 501 25.65 -30.47 -26.77
C SER A 501 24.75 -30.98 -27.91
N LEU A 502 23.72 -30.21 -28.31
CA LEU A 502 22.78 -30.63 -29.35
C LEU A 502 23.38 -30.49 -30.76
N PRO A 503 23.10 -31.43 -31.68
CA PRO A 503 23.62 -31.39 -33.03
C PRO A 503 22.96 -30.28 -33.86
N SER A 504 23.77 -29.48 -34.56
CA SER A 504 23.31 -28.43 -35.49
C SER A 504 22.23 -27.52 -34.88
N HIS A 505 22.47 -27.04 -33.66
CA HIS A 505 21.48 -26.26 -32.92
C HIS A 505 21.31 -24.83 -33.45
N ASP A 506 22.32 -24.25 -34.10
CA ASP A 506 22.28 -22.91 -34.71
C ASP A 506 21.69 -21.82 -33.78
N LEU A 507 22.00 -21.92 -32.48
CA LEU A 507 21.54 -20.98 -31.44
C LEU A 507 22.72 -20.18 -30.90
N SER A 508 22.55 -18.86 -30.82
CA SER A 508 23.52 -17.99 -30.14
C SER A 508 23.36 -18.04 -28.62
N PRO A 509 24.40 -17.73 -27.81
CA PRO A 509 24.28 -17.69 -26.34
C PRO A 509 23.14 -16.80 -25.83
N GLU A 510 22.89 -15.69 -26.53
CA GLU A 510 21.79 -14.75 -26.28
C GLU A 510 20.44 -15.47 -26.42
N GLN A 511 20.25 -16.23 -27.50
CA GLN A 511 19.03 -16.98 -27.77
C GLN A 511 18.80 -18.11 -26.77
N VAL A 512 19.86 -18.79 -26.33
CA VAL A 512 19.79 -19.82 -25.28
C VAL A 512 19.35 -19.21 -23.95
N THR A 513 19.89 -18.04 -23.61
CA THR A 513 19.49 -17.28 -22.42
C THR A 513 18.02 -16.87 -22.48
N LEU A 514 17.56 -16.40 -23.65
CA LEU A 514 16.13 -16.08 -23.87
C LEU A 514 15.23 -17.30 -23.71
N LEU A 515 15.61 -18.45 -24.27
CA LEU A 515 14.88 -19.71 -24.11
C LEU A 515 14.79 -20.13 -22.65
N TYR A 516 15.91 -20.05 -21.91
CA TYR A 516 15.90 -20.35 -20.49
C TYR A 516 14.98 -19.39 -19.73
N ASN A 517 15.04 -18.08 -20.00
CA ASN A 517 14.18 -17.10 -19.34
C ASN A 517 12.70 -17.27 -19.71
N GLU A 518 12.37 -17.80 -20.88
CA GLU A 518 11.00 -18.07 -21.30
C GLU A 518 10.39 -19.27 -20.57
N PHE A 519 11.15 -20.36 -20.39
CA PHE A 519 10.62 -21.61 -19.83
C PHE A 519 11.05 -21.86 -18.38
N GLY A 520 12.10 -21.20 -17.92
CA GLY A 520 12.83 -21.48 -16.69
C GLY A 520 13.16 -20.23 -15.87
N LYS A 521 12.47 -19.09 -16.10
CA LYS A 521 12.65 -17.84 -15.34
C LYS A 521 12.73 -18.03 -13.82
N TYR A 522 12.03 -19.04 -13.32
CA TYR A 522 11.90 -19.36 -11.90
C TYR A 522 12.40 -20.77 -11.55
N GLY A 523 13.26 -21.35 -12.40
CA GLY A 523 13.72 -22.74 -12.37
C GLY A 523 13.10 -23.57 -13.50
N LEU A 524 13.92 -24.24 -14.31
CA LEU A 524 13.45 -25.06 -15.43
C LEU A 524 13.11 -26.49 -14.97
N ARG A 525 11.84 -26.73 -14.67
CA ARG A 525 11.31 -28.04 -14.26
C ARG A 525 10.89 -28.91 -15.44
N LYS A 526 10.70 -30.20 -15.18
CA LYS A 526 10.39 -31.22 -16.21
C LYS A 526 9.22 -30.85 -17.14
N PRO A 527 8.06 -30.35 -16.67
CA PRO A 527 6.96 -29.97 -17.58
C PRO A 527 7.34 -28.80 -18.50
N ALA A 528 8.05 -27.79 -17.97
CA ALA A 528 8.47 -26.63 -18.73
C ALA A 528 9.60 -26.97 -19.72
N PHE A 529 10.51 -27.86 -19.34
CA PHE A 529 11.51 -28.43 -20.25
C PHE A 529 10.84 -29.19 -21.40
N CYS A 530 9.88 -30.06 -21.10
CA CYS A 530 9.08 -30.78 -22.12
C CYS A 530 8.37 -29.78 -23.04
N LYS A 531 7.76 -28.73 -22.50
CA LYS A 531 7.14 -27.64 -23.28
C LYS A 531 8.14 -26.91 -24.19
N ALA A 532 9.38 -26.75 -23.76
CA ALA A 532 10.45 -26.14 -24.54
C ALA A 532 10.85 -27.01 -25.75
N VAL A 533 11.06 -28.32 -25.52
CA VAL A 533 11.66 -29.22 -26.52
C VAL A 533 10.67 -30.02 -27.36
N GLN A 534 9.43 -30.21 -26.89
CA GLN A 534 8.37 -30.88 -27.65
C GLN A 534 7.55 -29.87 -28.45
N GLU A 535 6.95 -30.33 -29.55
CA GLU A 535 6.06 -29.53 -30.39
C GLU A 535 4.77 -30.30 -30.65
N TYR A 536 3.65 -29.64 -30.40
CA TYR A 536 2.33 -30.16 -30.67
C TYR A 536 1.62 -29.22 -31.64
N CYS A 537 0.73 -29.79 -32.43
CA CYS A 537 -0.15 -29.08 -33.35
C CYS A 537 -1.58 -29.50 -33.07
N THR A 538 -2.53 -28.60 -33.35
CA THR A 538 -3.94 -28.97 -33.47
C THR A 538 -4.35 -28.93 -34.93
N CYS A 539 -5.11 -29.93 -35.35
CA CYS A 539 -5.73 -30.01 -36.65
C CYS A 539 -6.84 -28.95 -36.78
N LEU A 540 -6.72 -28.05 -37.76
CA LEU A 540 -7.69 -27.00 -38.05
C LEU A 540 -8.80 -27.48 -39.01
N ARG A 541 -8.46 -28.43 -39.88
CA ARG A 541 -9.34 -29.00 -40.92
C ARG A 541 -8.91 -30.44 -41.16
N GLU A 542 -9.88 -31.33 -41.39
CA GLU A 542 -9.65 -32.74 -41.67
C GLU A 542 -8.56 -32.93 -42.74
N ILE A 543 -7.59 -33.80 -42.47
CA ILE A 543 -6.50 -34.11 -43.40
C ILE A 543 -5.99 -35.56 -43.24
N ALA A 544 -5.56 -36.19 -44.32
CA ALA A 544 -4.98 -37.53 -44.29
C ALA A 544 -3.63 -37.58 -43.54
N ILE A 545 -3.48 -38.58 -42.68
CA ILE A 545 -2.20 -39.09 -42.19
C ILE A 545 -1.76 -40.16 -43.17
N THR A 546 -0.58 -39.99 -43.79
CA THR A 546 -0.03 -41.01 -44.72
C THR A 546 1.14 -41.77 -44.11
N ASP A 547 1.35 -43.00 -44.54
CA ASP A 547 2.44 -43.86 -44.07
C ASP A 547 3.83 -43.43 -44.57
N GLY A 548 3.90 -42.80 -45.76
CA GLY A 548 5.10 -42.23 -46.35
C GLY A 548 5.08 -40.71 -46.52
N PHE A 549 6.25 -40.15 -46.86
CA PHE A 549 6.46 -38.71 -47.05
C PHE A 549 5.79 -38.20 -48.33
N ASP A 550 6.06 -38.84 -49.46
CA ASP A 550 5.53 -38.48 -50.78
C ASP A 550 4.04 -38.84 -50.89
N ILE A 551 3.20 -37.81 -51.10
CA ILE A 551 1.74 -37.94 -51.15
C ILE A 551 1.28 -38.88 -52.28
N SER A 552 1.99 -38.88 -53.41
CA SER A 552 1.57 -39.60 -54.61
C SER A 552 1.74 -41.12 -54.50
N SER A 553 2.69 -41.57 -53.68
CA SER A 553 3.06 -42.98 -53.53
C SER A 553 2.68 -43.59 -52.16
N SER A 554 2.14 -42.78 -51.25
CA SER A 554 1.80 -43.20 -49.89
C SER A 554 0.33 -43.61 -49.73
N SER A 555 0.05 -44.50 -48.79
CA SER A 555 -1.31 -44.88 -48.42
C SER A 555 -1.84 -44.01 -47.27
N THR A 556 -3.16 -43.84 -47.18
CA THR A 556 -3.79 -43.14 -46.06
C THR A 556 -3.92 -44.10 -44.88
N VAL A 557 -3.24 -43.80 -43.77
CA VAL A 557 -3.40 -44.52 -42.49
C VAL A 557 -4.78 -44.28 -41.92
N ARG A 558 -5.14 -42.98 -41.78
CA ARG A 558 -6.49 -42.49 -41.47
C ARG A 558 -6.56 -40.98 -41.70
N LYS A 559 -7.71 -40.37 -41.45
CA LYS A 559 -7.84 -38.92 -41.40
C LYS A 559 -7.66 -38.39 -39.99
N LEU A 560 -6.93 -37.28 -39.86
CA LEU A 560 -6.77 -36.48 -38.65
C LEU A 560 -7.93 -35.47 -38.58
N ASP A 561 -8.85 -35.66 -37.64
CA ASP A 561 -10.06 -34.83 -37.57
C ASP A 561 -9.77 -33.43 -37.02
N LYS A 562 -10.64 -32.47 -37.36
CA LYS A 562 -10.56 -31.11 -36.82
C LYS A 562 -10.61 -31.15 -35.28
N GLY A 563 -9.66 -30.49 -34.64
CA GLY A 563 -9.53 -30.44 -33.18
C GLY A 563 -8.60 -31.49 -32.60
N GLU A 564 -8.20 -32.52 -33.37
CA GLU A 564 -7.24 -33.51 -32.90
C GLU A 564 -5.85 -32.89 -32.68
N PHE A 565 -5.15 -33.40 -31.66
CA PHE A 565 -3.77 -33.04 -31.36
C PHE A 565 -2.78 -33.99 -32.04
N PHE A 566 -1.67 -33.43 -32.53
CA PHE A 566 -0.63 -34.14 -33.25
C PHE A 566 0.74 -33.72 -32.72
N GLU A 567 1.51 -34.65 -32.17
CA GLU A 567 2.89 -34.42 -31.74
C GLU A 567 3.83 -34.50 -32.94
N VAL A 568 4.64 -33.45 -33.16
CA VAL A 568 5.61 -33.42 -34.26
C VAL A 568 6.92 -34.08 -33.83
N LEU A 569 7.23 -35.20 -34.47
CA LEU A 569 8.42 -36.02 -34.23
C LEU A 569 9.52 -35.75 -35.26
N GLU A 570 9.14 -35.38 -36.49
CA GLU A 570 10.06 -35.08 -37.60
C GLU A 570 9.55 -33.91 -38.44
N GLY A 571 10.48 -33.16 -39.03
CA GLY A 571 10.19 -32.02 -39.88
C GLY A 571 10.02 -30.69 -39.13
N PRO A 572 9.59 -29.63 -39.82
CA PRO A 572 9.01 -29.64 -41.17
C PRO A 572 9.99 -30.00 -42.28
N VAL A 573 9.54 -30.80 -43.26
CA VAL A 573 10.28 -31.16 -44.49
C VAL A 573 9.49 -30.67 -45.70
N GLU A 574 10.18 -30.15 -46.71
CA GLU A 574 9.57 -29.65 -47.95
C GLU A 574 9.40 -30.77 -48.98
N ASP A 575 8.17 -30.98 -49.40
CA ASP A 575 7.80 -31.88 -50.49
C ASP A 575 7.73 -31.04 -51.77
N ALA A 576 8.82 -31.02 -52.52
CA ALA A 576 8.94 -30.24 -53.74
C ALA A 576 7.97 -30.69 -54.83
N ALA A 577 7.58 -31.97 -54.86
CA ALA A 577 6.66 -32.50 -55.86
C ALA A 577 5.22 -32.04 -55.61
N ALA A 578 4.81 -31.99 -54.34
CA ALA A 578 3.48 -31.51 -53.95
C ALA A 578 3.43 -30.01 -53.60
N GLU A 579 4.58 -29.31 -53.64
CA GLU A 579 4.74 -27.90 -53.26
C GLU A 579 4.18 -27.57 -51.86
N VAL A 580 4.40 -28.47 -50.89
CA VAL A 580 3.91 -28.33 -49.52
C VAL A 580 4.97 -28.67 -48.48
N ARG A 581 4.76 -28.24 -47.23
CA ARG A 581 5.58 -28.69 -46.08
C ARG A 581 4.83 -29.71 -45.26
N ARG A 582 5.50 -30.81 -44.94
CA ARG A 582 4.94 -31.94 -44.21
C ARG A 582 5.74 -32.19 -42.93
N VAL A 583 5.05 -32.73 -41.93
CA VAL A 583 5.66 -33.18 -40.67
C VAL A 583 5.29 -34.63 -40.43
N ARG A 584 6.23 -35.39 -39.88
CA ARG A 584 5.93 -36.72 -39.35
C ARG A 584 5.64 -36.60 -37.87
N GLY A 585 4.63 -37.30 -37.41
CA GLY A 585 4.25 -37.21 -36.01
C GLY A 585 3.33 -38.31 -35.57
N ARG A 586 2.81 -38.15 -34.35
CA ARG A 586 1.90 -39.08 -33.69
C ARG A 586 0.63 -38.35 -33.30
N ALA A 587 -0.52 -38.84 -33.76
CA ALA A 587 -1.80 -38.31 -33.34
C ALA A 587 -2.11 -38.75 -31.90
N LEU A 588 -2.51 -37.82 -31.03
CA LEU A 588 -2.78 -38.14 -29.64
C LEU A 588 -4.08 -38.90 -29.48
N ARG A 589 -5.06 -38.74 -30.40
CA ARG A 589 -6.31 -39.49 -30.32
C ARG A 589 -6.04 -40.99 -30.25
N ASP A 590 -5.25 -41.49 -31.20
CA ASP A 590 -5.10 -42.92 -31.43
C ASP A 590 -3.68 -43.51 -31.42
N SER A 591 -2.67 -42.69 -31.16
CA SER A 591 -1.27 -43.03 -31.32
C SER A 591 -0.86 -43.42 -32.76
N SER A 592 -1.72 -43.22 -33.76
CA SER A 592 -1.37 -43.41 -35.17
C SER A 592 -0.26 -42.46 -35.59
N MET A 593 0.74 -43.00 -36.28
CA MET A 593 1.90 -42.25 -36.77
C MET A 593 1.88 -42.11 -38.28
N GLY A 594 2.40 -41.00 -38.78
CA GLY A 594 2.54 -40.78 -40.21
C GLY A 594 2.84 -39.33 -40.57
N TRP A 595 2.74 -39.01 -41.85
CA TRP A 595 3.00 -37.69 -42.40
C TRP A 595 1.73 -36.89 -42.62
N VAL A 596 1.76 -35.61 -42.25
CA VAL A 596 0.65 -34.67 -42.40
C VAL A 596 1.16 -33.36 -43.00
N THR A 597 0.43 -32.80 -43.96
CA THR A 597 0.72 -31.48 -44.53
C THR A 597 0.36 -30.37 -43.53
N ILE A 598 1.29 -29.45 -43.27
CA ILE A 598 1.04 -28.30 -42.39
C ILE A 598 0.10 -27.30 -43.06
N LYS A 599 0.40 -26.96 -44.32
CA LYS A 599 -0.31 -25.96 -45.13
C LYS A 599 -0.28 -26.42 -46.59
N GLY A 600 -1.45 -26.47 -47.23
CA GLY A 600 -1.58 -26.87 -48.64
C GLY A 600 -1.01 -25.80 -49.59
N ASN A 601 -0.79 -26.19 -50.85
CA ASN A 601 -0.24 -25.34 -51.91
C ASN A 601 -1.10 -24.08 -52.21
N GLN A 602 -2.42 -24.19 -52.07
CA GLN A 602 -3.37 -23.05 -52.16
C GLN A 602 -3.45 -22.22 -50.87
N GLY A 603 -2.58 -22.48 -49.90
CA GLY A 603 -2.45 -21.69 -48.68
C GLY A 603 -3.37 -22.08 -47.51
N THR A 604 -4.19 -23.12 -47.65
CA THR A 604 -5.04 -23.63 -46.56
C THR A 604 -4.18 -24.24 -45.45
N ALA A 605 -4.27 -23.71 -44.23
CA ALA A 605 -3.59 -24.27 -43.06
C ALA A 605 -4.38 -25.46 -42.47
N PHE A 606 -3.71 -26.59 -42.30
CA PHE A 606 -4.28 -27.80 -41.70
C PHE A 606 -3.77 -28.01 -40.28
N LEU A 607 -2.51 -27.68 -39.99
CA LEU A 607 -1.94 -27.75 -38.64
C LEU A 607 -1.64 -26.36 -38.10
N LYS A 608 -1.96 -26.15 -36.82
CA LYS A 608 -1.60 -24.95 -36.06
C LYS A 608 -0.77 -25.35 -34.84
N PRO A 609 0.42 -24.75 -34.62
CA PRO A 609 1.19 -24.97 -33.40
C PRO A 609 0.36 -24.72 -32.14
N ARG A 610 0.46 -25.63 -31.18
CA ARG A 610 -0.20 -25.58 -29.87
C ARG A 610 0.72 -26.14 -28.79
N GLU A 611 0.38 -25.82 -27.55
CA GLU A 611 1.01 -26.47 -26.40
C GLU A 611 0.47 -27.89 -26.23
N LYS A 612 1.21 -28.72 -25.50
CA LYS A 612 0.76 -30.04 -25.14
C LYS A 612 -0.56 -29.92 -24.35
N PRO A 613 -1.62 -30.66 -24.71
CA PRO A 613 -2.86 -30.63 -23.97
C PRO A 613 -2.67 -31.15 -22.55
N LEU A 614 -2.99 -30.30 -21.57
CA LEU A 614 -3.05 -30.64 -20.17
C LEU A 614 -4.50 -30.81 -19.73
N LEU A 615 -4.71 -31.72 -18.80
CA LEU A 615 -5.99 -32.06 -18.20
C LEU A 615 -5.97 -31.71 -16.72
N TRP A 616 -7.14 -31.38 -16.19
CA TRP A 616 -7.39 -31.12 -14.78
C TRP A 616 -8.39 -32.14 -14.26
N ALA A 617 -8.08 -32.71 -13.09
CA ALA A 617 -8.91 -33.64 -12.38
C ALA A 617 -10.02 -32.88 -11.62
N SER A 618 -11.24 -32.89 -12.15
CA SER A 618 -12.39 -32.28 -11.48
C SER A 618 -12.95 -33.13 -10.33
N GLY A 619 -12.54 -34.39 -10.27
CA GLY A 619 -12.84 -35.34 -9.19
C GLY A 619 -11.85 -36.50 -9.18
N ASP A 620 -11.95 -37.34 -8.16
CA ASP A 620 -11.15 -38.56 -8.04
C ASP A 620 -11.51 -39.58 -9.13
N ALA A 621 -10.51 -40.25 -9.72
CA ALA A 621 -10.72 -41.37 -10.64
C ALA A 621 -9.58 -42.39 -10.59
N GLU A 622 -9.88 -43.62 -10.99
CA GLU A 622 -8.86 -44.66 -11.14
C GLU A 622 -8.13 -44.52 -12.48
N MET A 623 -6.81 -44.60 -12.44
CA MET A 623 -5.95 -44.76 -13.60
C MET A 623 -5.57 -46.23 -13.71
N ARG A 624 -5.94 -46.89 -14.81
CA ARG A 624 -5.77 -48.32 -15.05
C ARG A 624 -4.63 -48.61 -16.02
N MET A 625 -4.13 -49.85 -16.00
CA MET A 625 -3.01 -50.25 -16.86
C MET A 625 -3.40 -50.29 -18.34
N THR A 626 -4.64 -50.67 -18.64
CA THR A 626 -5.25 -50.70 -19.99
C THR A 626 -6.60 -49.99 -19.96
N CYS A 627 -7.17 -49.69 -21.15
CA CYS A 627 -8.48 -49.03 -21.26
C CYS A 627 -9.65 -49.87 -20.75
N GLN A 628 -9.47 -51.19 -20.63
CA GLN A 628 -10.49 -52.13 -20.18
C GLN A 628 -10.88 -51.89 -18.71
N SER A 629 -12.18 -51.94 -18.43
CA SER A 629 -12.73 -51.76 -17.08
C SER A 629 -12.23 -52.79 -16.06
N SER A 630 -11.88 -54.01 -16.50
CA SER A 630 -11.33 -55.10 -15.68
C SER A 630 -9.83 -54.97 -15.38
N SER A 631 -9.16 -53.97 -15.94
CA SER A 631 -7.72 -53.77 -15.80
C SER A 631 -7.33 -53.30 -14.40
N SER A 632 -6.16 -53.73 -13.92
CA SER A 632 -5.64 -53.33 -12.62
C SER A 632 -5.40 -51.82 -12.53
N THR A 633 -5.75 -51.23 -11.38
CA THR A 633 -5.48 -49.83 -11.07
C THR A 633 -3.98 -49.61 -10.86
N VAL A 634 -3.39 -48.70 -11.64
CA VAL A 634 -2.02 -48.20 -11.48
C VAL A 634 -1.95 -47.22 -10.32
N ARG A 635 -2.87 -46.25 -10.29
CA ARG A 635 -2.99 -45.25 -9.23
C ARG A 635 -4.38 -44.64 -9.19
N ARG A 636 -4.67 -43.91 -8.11
CA ARG A 636 -5.86 -43.06 -8.00
C ARG A 636 -5.46 -41.62 -8.21
N MET A 637 -6.00 -41.01 -9.26
CA MET A 637 -5.91 -39.57 -9.50
C MET A 637 -6.79 -38.83 -8.50
N LYS A 638 -6.31 -37.68 -8.02
CA LYS A 638 -7.02 -36.86 -7.03
C LYS A 638 -7.58 -35.59 -7.65
N LYS A 639 -8.67 -35.08 -7.08
CA LYS A 639 -9.21 -33.75 -7.42
C LYS A 639 -8.09 -32.69 -7.36
N ASP A 640 -8.16 -31.72 -8.27
CA ASP A 640 -7.22 -30.62 -8.45
C ASP A 640 -5.82 -31.01 -8.99
N GLU A 641 -5.62 -32.28 -9.32
CA GLU A 641 -4.42 -32.74 -10.01
C GLU A 641 -4.39 -32.28 -11.48
N VAL A 642 -3.19 -31.98 -11.99
CA VAL A 642 -2.97 -31.67 -13.41
C VAL A 642 -2.20 -32.81 -14.05
N LEU A 643 -2.67 -33.22 -15.24
CA LEU A 643 -2.17 -34.36 -15.98
C LEU A 643 -1.84 -33.97 -17.42
N GLU A 644 -0.89 -34.66 -18.02
CA GLU A 644 -0.65 -34.59 -19.46
C GLU A 644 -1.55 -35.60 -20.18
N LEU A 645 -2.19 -35.19 -21.27
CA LEU A 645 -2.83 -36.13 -22.19
C LEU A 645 -1.76 -36.84 -23.03
N LEU A 646 -1.68 -38.17 -22.91
CA LEU A 646 -0.79 -39.00 -23.71
C LEU A 646 -1.53 -39.64 -24.90
N GLU A 647 -2.77 -40.07 -24.68
CA GLU A 647 -3.58 -40.76 -25.69
C GLU A 647 -5.09 -40.53 -25.46
N GLY A 648 -5.89 -40.43 -26.51
CA GLY A 648 -7.33 -40.17 -26.44
C GLY A 648 -7.71 -38.69 -26.66
N PRO A 649 -8.98 -38.30 -26.43
CA PRO A 649 -10.10 -39.16 -26.07
C PRO A 649 -10.53 -40.07 -27.22
N ARG A 650 -10.91 -41.31 -26.90
CA ARG A 650 -11.60 -42.23 -27.82
C ARG A 650 -12.87 -42.75 -27.18
N GLU A 651 -13.83 -43.09 -28.02
CA GLU A 651 -15.01 -43.84 -27.59
C GLU A 651 -14.65 -45.31 -27.43
N GLU A 652 -14.96 -45.87 -26.27
CA GLU A 652 -14.98 -47.30 -26.01
C GLU A 652 -16.36 -47.82 -26.43
N VAL A 653 -16.38 -48.59 -27.51
CA VAL A 653 -17.60 -49.18 -28.06
C VAL A 653 -17.80 -50.54 -27.40
N PHE A 654 -18.94 -50.72 -26.74
CA PHE A 654 -19.34 -52.01 -26.18
C PHE A 654 -20.19 -52.76 -27.20
N GLU A 655 -19.96 -54.07 -27.32
CA GLU A 655 -20.92 -54.95 -27.99
C GLU A 655 -22.22 -54.99 -27.17
N ALA A 656 -23.35 -55.18 -27.85
CA ALA A 656 -24.63 -55.21 -27.16
C ALA A 656 -24.79 -56.50 -26.33
N GLU A 657 -25.23 -56.35 -25.10
CA GLU A 657 -25.52 -57.45 -24.19
C GLU A 657 -26.95 -57.95 -24.43
N LEU A 658 -27.19 -59.27 -24.29
CA LEU A 658 -28.54 -59.85 -24.38
C LEU A 658 -29.04 -60.20 -22.98
N TYR A 659 -30.13 -59.58 -22.56
CA TYR A 659 -30.81 -59.89 -21.31
C TYR A 659 -32.09 -60.67 -21.59
N LEU A 660 -32.41 -61.63 -20.71
CA LEU A 660 -33.66 -62.38 -20.77
C LEU A 660 -34.45 -62.16 -19.49
N LYS A 661 -35.68 -61.63 -19.62
CA LYS A 661 -36.62 -61.57 -18.52
C LYS A 661 -37.33 -62.90 -18.37
N GLY A 662 -37.37 -63.44 -17.16
CA GLY A 662 -38.07 -64.69 -16.91
C GLY A 662 -38.47 -64.93 -15.46
N THR A 663 -39.23 -66.00 -15.28
CA THR A 663 -39.69 -66.53 -13.99
C THR A 663 -38.92 -67.80 -13.68
N ALA A 664 -38.24 -67.84 -12.53
CA ALA A 664 -37.45 -68.99 -12.13
C ALA A 664 -38.33 -70.15 -11.66
N SER A 665 -37.98 -71.37 -12.07
CA SER A 665 -38.80 -72.57 -11.87
C SER A 665 -38.88 -73.05 -10.43
N LYS A 666 -37.86 -72.80 -9.59
CA LYS A 666 -37.81 -73.34 -8.22
C LYS A 666 -38.70 -72.58 -7.24
N ASP A 667 -38.80 -71.25 -7.38
CA ASP A 667 -39.44 -70.38 -6.40
C ASP A 667 -40.37 -69.31 -7.02
N GLY A 668 -40.47 -69.25 -8.35
CA GLY A 668 -41.29 -68.27 -9.05
C GLY A 668 -40.71 -66.85 -9.06
N ALA A 669 -39.45 -66.66 -8.66
CA ALA A 669 -38.81 -65.34 -8.66
C ALA A 669 -38.72 -64.78 -10.09
N LYS A 670 -39.10 -63.51 -10.26
CA LYS A 670 -39.12 -62.83 -11.56
C LYS A 670 -38.00 -61.81 -11.66
N GLY A 671 -37.27 -61.82 -12.76
CA GLY A 671 -36.22 -60.85 -13.01
C GLY A 671 -35.54 -61.06 -14.36
N TRP A 672 -34.38 -60.43 -14.50
CA TRP A 672 -33.56 -60.44 -15.70
C TRP A 672 -32.28 -61.21 -15.47
N ILE A 673 -31.90 -62.05 -16.42
CA ILE A 673 -30.58 -62.66 -16.46
C ILE A 673 -29.79 -62.11 -17.65
N LEU A 674 -28.46 -62.04 -17.52
CA LEU A 674 -27.58 -61.82 -18.67
C LEU A 674 -27.52 -63.13 -19.47
N LEU A 675 -28.24 -63.18 -20.58
CA LEU A 675 -28.34 -64.38 -21.43
C LEU A 675 -27.05 -64.61 -22.22
N ARG A 676 -26.43 -63.55 -22.75
CA ARG A 676 -25.14 -63.59 -23.46
C ARG A 676 -24.17 -62.59 -22.85
N GLU A 677 -23.00 -63.06 -22.47
CA GLU A 677 -21.92 -62.21 -22.00
C GLU A 677 -21.19 -61.50 -23.15
N PRO A 678 -20.49 -60.37 -22.89
CA PRO A 678 -19.66 -59.67 -23.87
C PRO A 678 -18.58 -60.54 -24.53
N ALA A 679 -18.17 -61.65 -23.91
CA ALA A 679 -17.22 -62.61 -24.47
C ALA A 679 -17.87 -63.67 -25.39
N GLY A 680 -19.19 -63.58 -25.63
CA GLY A 680 -19.95 -64.47 -26.53
C GLY A 680 -20.50 -65.76 -25.88
N SER A 681 -20.22 -66.02 -24.60
CA SER A 681 -20.75 -67.20 -23.89
C SER A 681 -22.21 -66.98 -23.44
N ASN A 682 -23.07 -68.00 -23.55
CA ASN A 682 -24.44 -67.92 -23.05
C ASN A 682 -24.50 -68.39 -21.59
N SER A 683 -25.30 -67.72 -20.76
CA SER A 683 -25.53 -68.14 -19.37
C SER A 683 -26.67 -69.16 -19.25
N ALA A 684 -27.56 -69.19 -20.24
CA ALA A 684 -28.66 -70.14 -20.34
C ALA A 684 -28.90 -70.52 -21.80
N LEU A 685 -29.36 -71.76 -22.04
CA LEU A 685 -29.79 -72.22 -23.36
C LEU A 685 -31.27 -72.56 -23.36
N GLN A 686 -31.91 -72.36 -24.52
CA GLN A 686 -33.29 -72.80 -24.70
C GLN A 686 -33.36 -74.32 -24.55
N SER A 687 -34.22 -74.79 -23.66
CA SER A 687 -34.28 -76.19 -23.29
C SER A 687 -35.24 -76.97 -24.18
N THR A 688 -34.80 -78.13 -24.65
CA THR A 688 -35.63 -79.09 -25.37
C THR A 688 -36.46 -79.97 -24.42
N LYS A 689 -36.22 -79.91 -23.11
CA LYS A 689 -36.84 -80.78 -22.11
C LYS A 689 -38.21 -80.30 -21.64
N PHE A 690 -38.55 -79.03 -21.87
CA PHE A 690 -39.81 -78.47 -21.44
C PHE A 690 -40.80 -78.40 -22.58
N TYR A 691 -42.06 -78.63 -22.25
CA TYR A 691 -43.17 -78.71 -23.17
C TYR A 691 -44.33 -77.87 -22.62
N LYS A 692 -45.14 -77.28 -23.50
CA LYS A 692 -46.35 -76.53 -23.12
C LYS A 692 -47.59 -77.23 -23.64
N CYS A 693 -48.59 -77.33 -22.77
CA CYS A 693 -49.89 -77.85 -23.16
C CYS A 693 -50.64 -76.84 -24.04
N ARG A 694 -51.06 -77.26 -25.23
CA ARG A 694 -51.84 -76.47 -26.19
C ARG A 694 -53.34 -76.76 -26.14
N SER A 695 -53.71 -77.96 -25.72
CA SER A 695 -55.10 -78.37 -25.52
C SER A 695 -55.22 -79.24 -24.27
N THR A 696 -56.28 -79.04 -23.48
CA THR A 696 -56.46 -79.72 -22.19
C THR A 696 -56.42 -81.24 -22.38
N ILE A 697 -55.54 -81.93 -21.65
CA ILE A 697 -55.27 -83.36 -21.82
C ILE A 697 -55.10 -84.07 -20.48
N ALA A 698 -55.46 -85.35 -20.41
CA ALA A 698 -55.25 -86.16 -19.22
C ALA A 698 -53.79 -86.64 -19.12
N MET A 699 -53.20 -86.49 -17.94
CA MET A 699 -51.95 -87.15 -17.55
C MET A 699 -52.31 -88.48 -16.86
N THR A 700 -51.68 -89.57 -17.28
CA THR A 700 -52.01 -90.92 -16.80
C THR A 700 -50.81 -91.59 -16.11
N ASP A 701 -51.07 -92.54 -15.21
CA ASP A 701 -50.02 -93.22 -14.44
C ASP A 701 -49.24 -94.25 -15.27
N SER A 702 -49.86 -94.83 -16.31
CA SER A 702 -49.23 -95.75 -17.27
C SER A 702 -49.26 -95.24 -18.72
N PHE A 703 -48.40 -95.84 -19.57
CA PHE A 703 -48.29 -95.54 -21.00
C PHE A 703 -49.51 -96.02 -21.80
N ASP A 704 -50.00 -97.23 -21.50
CA ASP A 704 -51.20 -97.78 -22.12
C ASP A 704 -52.43 -96.98 -21.69
N ILE A 705 -53.13 -96.36 -22.65
CA ILE A 705 -54.30 -95.52 -22.36
C ILE A 705 -55.54 -96.33 -22.00
N THR A 706 -55.60 -97.60 -22.39
CA THR A 706 -56.76 -98.49 -22.16
C THR A 706 -56.76 -99.06 -20.74
N SER A 707 -55.59 -99.15 -20.09
CA SER A 707 -55.43 -99.75 -18.76
C SER A 707 -54.88 -98.78 -17.70
N CYS A 708 -55.02 -97.46 -17.90
CA CYS A 708 -54.45 -96.43 -17.01
C CYS A 708 -55.47 -95.78 -16.07
N LYS A 709 -54.96 -95.07 -15.06
CA LYS A 709 -55.71 -94.11 -14.25
C LYS A 709 -55.27 -92.69 -14.59
N VAL A 710 -56.25 -91.78 -14.64
CA VAL A 710 -55.97 -90.34 -14.81
C VAL A 710 -55.39 -89.80 -13.49
N VAL A 711 -54.13 -89.37 -13.54
CA VAL A 711 -53.39 -88.74 -12.42
C VAL A 711 -53.88 -87.30 -12.21
N ARG A 712 -54.06 -86.56 -13.31
CA ARG A 712 -54.61 -85.19 -13.35
C ARG A 712 -54.96 -84.76 -14.78
N LYS A 713 -55.68 -83.64 -14.91
CA LYS A 713 -55.79 -82.91 -16.19
C LYS A 713 -54.70 -81.83 -16.26
N VAL A 714 -54.01 -81.77 -17.39
CA VAL A 714 -53.05 -80.72 -17.74
C VAL A 714 -53.82 -79.62 -18.47
N ALA A 715 -53.75 -78.40 -17.94
CA ALA A 715 -54.46 -77.25 -18.50
C ALA A 715 -53.69 -76.61 -19.66
N ILE A 716 -54.39 -75.92 -20.56
CA ILE A 716 -53.77 -75.11 -21.62
C ILE A 716 -52.80 -74.11 -20.99
N GLY A 717 -51.58 -74.04 -21.53
CA GLY A 717 -50.49 -73.19 -21.05
C GLY A 717 -49.64 -73.81 -19.93
N GLU A 718 -50.07 -74.91 -19.31
CA GLU A 718 -49.31 -75.58 -18.26
C GLU A 718 -48.01 -76.18 -18.83
N ALA A 719 -46.90 -75.91 -18.14
CA ALA A 719 -45.57 -76.38 -18.52
C ALA A 719 -45.27 -77.76 -17.92
N LEU A 720 -44.65 -78.60 -18.73
CA LEU A 720 -44.32 -79.99 -18.42
C LEU A 720 -42.83 -80.24 -18.69
N GLU A 721 -42.12 -80.87 -17.76
CA GLU A 721 -40.73 -81.31 -17.93
C GLU A 721 -40.70 -82.79 -18.33
N VAL A 722 -40.02 -83.14 -19.42
CA VAL A 722 -39.86 -84.54 -19.84
C VAL A 722 -39.01 -85.30 -18.84
N ILE A 723 -39.48 -86.48 -18.42
CA ILE A 723 -38.75 -87.39 -17.53
C ILE A 723 -38.61 -88.77 -18.17
N GLY A 724 -37.45 -89.41 -18.01
CA GLY A 724 -37.21 -90.77 -18.52
C GLY A 724 -36.86 -90.88 -20.01
N GLY A 725 -36.42 -89.79 -20.65
CA GLY A 725 -35.97 -89.74 -22.05
C GLY A 725 -36.92 -88.95 -22.97
N GLN A 726 -36.38 -88.34 -24.04
CA GLN A 726 -37.15 -87.54 -25.02
C GLN A 726 -37.67 -88.36 -26.21
N GLU A 727 -37.51 -89.68 -26.17
CA GLU A 727 -38.01 -90.57 -27.21
C GLU A 727 -39.52 -90.70 -27.11
N GLU A 728 -40.23 -90.09 -28.06
CA GLU A 728 -41.67 -90.21 -28.17
C GLU A 728 -42.04 -91.69 -28.35
N ARG A 729 -42.91 -92.20 -27.47
CA ARG A 729 -43.43 -93.55 -27.63
C ARG A 729 -44.72 -93.49 -28.41
N ALA A 730 -44.70 -94.06 -29.60
CA ALA A 730 -45.89 -94.23 -30.43
C ALA A 730 -46.67 -95.45 -29.95
N ASP A 731 -47.96 -95.27 -29.78
CA ASP A 731 -48.91 -96.37 -29.68
C ASP A 731 -49.55 -96.55 -31.06
N ALA A 732 -49.12 -97.59 -31.77
CA ALA A 732 -49.54 -97.84 -33.15
C ALA A 732 -51.00 -98.32 -33.24
N GLU A 733 -51.54 -98.94 -32.18
CA GLU A 733 -52.92 -99.46 -32.18
C GLU A 733 -53.95 -98.34 -32.16
N ILE A 734 -53.64 -97.24 -31.48
CA ILE A 734 -54.53 -96.08 -31.34
C ILE A 734 -53.96 -94.80 -31.98
N SER A 735 -52.83 -94.89 -32.67
CA SER A 735 -52.21 -93.81 -33.45
C SER A 735 -51.97 -92.52 -32.66
N ILE A 736 -51.39 -92.64 -31.46
CA ILE A 736 -50.99 -91.49 -30.64
C ILE A 736 -49.50 -91.54 -30.28
N THR A 737 -48.88 -90.38 -30.06
CA THR A 737 -47.54 -90.30 -29.45
C THR A 737 -47.63 -89.75 -28.04
N ARG A 738 -46.87 -90.36 -27.12
CA ARG A 738 -46.87 -89.95 -25.71
C ARG A 738 -45.45 -89.81 -25.19
N LEU A 739 -45.28 -88.87 -24.28
CA LEU A 739 -44.08 -88.72 -23.47
C LEU A 739 -44.46 -88.75 -21.99
N ARG A 740 -43.49 -89.11 -21.17
CA ARG A 740 -43.65 -89.04 -19.72
C ARG A 740 -43.15 -87.70 -19.23
N PHE A 741 -43.97 -87.05 -18.43
CA PHE A 741 -43.73 -85.70 -17.96
C PHE A 741 -43.85 -85.62 -16.44
N ARG A 742 -43.16 -84.65 -15.86
CA ARG A 742 -43.44 -84.06 -14.56
C ARG A 742 -44.12 -82.71 -14.78
N ALA A 743 -45.31 -82.51 -14.23
CA ALA A 743 -45.98 -81.22 -14.29
C ALA A 743 -45.29 -80.22 -13.37
N LEU A 744 -44.88 -79.06 -13.91
CA LEU A 744 -44.23 -78.01 -13.11
C LEU A 744 -45.17 -77.40 -12.07
N LYS A 745 -46.49 -77.46 -12.31
CA LYS A 745 -47.50 -76.85 -11.45
C LYS A 745 -47.67 -77.54 -10.10
N ASP A 746 -47.57 -78.87 -10.06
CA ASP A 746 -47.85 -79.67 -8.85
C ASP A 746 -46.89 -80.84 -8.63
N GLY A 747 -45.87 -80.98 -9.48
CA GLY A 747 -44.86 -82.05 -9.39
C GLY A 747 -45.37 -83.44 -9.77
N LYS A 748 -46.63 -83.60 -10.18
CA LYS A 748 -47.17 -84.92 -10.53
C LYS A 748 -46.55 -85.43 -11.83
N GLU A 749 -46.25 -86.72 -11.82
CA GLU A 749 -45.64 -87.40 -12.95
C GLU A 749 -46.65 -88.30 -13.66
N GLY A 750 -46.55 -88.37 -14.99
CA GLY A 750 -47.35 -89.28 -15.77
C GLY A 750 -47.16 -89.12 -17.27
N TRP A 751 -47.84 -89.98 -18.02
CA TRP A 751 -47.81 -90.00 -19.47
C TRP A 751 -48.84 -89.03 -20.04
N VAL A 752 -48.40 -88.17 -20.96
CA VAL A 752 -49.25 -87.21 -21.65
C VAL A 752 -49.12 -87.41 -23.15
N THR A 753 -50.26 -87.42 -23.84
CA THR A 753 -50.30 -87.50 -25.30
C THR A 753 -49.83 -86.19 -25.90
N LEU A 754 -48.87 -86.25 -26.83
CA LEU A 754 -48.37 -85.09 -27.57
C LEU A 754 -49.32 -84.75 -28.71
N LYS A 755 -49.62 -85.75 -29.56
CA LYS A 755 -50.51 -85.62 -30.71
C LYS A 755 -51.52 -86.77 -30.73
N GLY A 756 -52.81 -86.43 -30.84
CA GLY A 756 -53.89 -87.40 -30.94
C GLY A 756 -54.04 -88.01 -32.34
N ASN A 757 -54.84 -89.06 -32.45
CA ASN A 757 -55.11 -89.79 -33.69
C ASN A 757 -55.78 -88.95 -34.79
N GLN A 758 -56.50 -87.89 -34.42
CA GLN A 758 -57.10 -86.91 -35.34
C GLN A 758 -56.16 -85.72 -35.65
N GLY A 759 -54.90 -85.80 -35.23
CA GLY A 759 -53.88 -84.80 -35.53
C GLY A 759 -53.82 -83.60 -34.57
N THR A 760 -54.71 -83.52 -33.57
CA THR A 760 -54.69 -82.48 -32.53
C THR A 760 -53.40 -82.56 -31.72
N VAL A 761 -52.63 -81.47 -31.67
CA VAL A 761 -51.44 -81.34 -30.81
C VAL A 761 -51.89 -80.85 -29.43
N PHE A 762 -51.75 -81.70 -28.43
CA PHE A 762 -52.10 -81.41 -27.04
C PHE A 762 -50.93 -80.82 -26.27
N VAL A 763 -49.71 -81.21 -26.61
CA VAL A 763 -48.49 -80.73 -25.97
C VAL A 763 -47.38 -80.61 -27.03
N GLU A 764 -46.63 -79.53 -27.02
CA GLU A 764 -45.48 -79.31 -27.91
C GLU A 764 -44.25 -78.78 -27.15
N ALA A 765 -43.07 -78.89 -27.76
CA ALA A 765 -41.82 -78.40 -27.17
C ALA A 765 -41.91 -76.89 -26.88
N SER A 766 -41.45 -76.48 -25.70
CA SER A 766 -41.52 -75.10 -25.26
C SER A 766 -40.42 -74.26 -25.88
N THR A 767 -40.78 -73.16 -26.50
CA THR A 767 -39.84 -72.14 -26.98
C THR A 767 -39.51 -71.06 -25.94
N SER A 768 -40.08 -71.16 -24.73
CA SER A 768 -39.95 -70.14 -23.68
C SER A 768 -39.19 -70.61 -22.45
N HIS A 769 -38.77 -71.87 -22.38
CA HIS A 769 -38.01 -72.35 -21.23
C HIS A 769 -36.52 -72.38 -21.55
N TYR A 770 -35.72 -71.76 -20.69
CA TYR A 770 -34.27 -71.78 -20.73
C TYR A 770 -33.74 -72.53 -19.52
N VAL A 771 -32.60 -73.20 -19.66
CA VAL A 771 -31.91 -73.86 -18.54
C VAL A 771 -30.56 -73.20 -18.37
N LEU A 772 -30.26 -72.84 -17.12
CA LEU A 772 -29.01 -72.19 -16.74
C LEU A 772 -27.84 -73.15 -16.95
N GLU A 773 -26.81 -72.74 -17.68
CA GLU A 773 -25.58 -73.52 -17.85
C GLU A 773 -24.59 -73.27 -16.70
N LYS A 774 -24.66 -72.06 -16.12
CA LYS A 774 -23.82 -71.61 -15.02
C LYS A 774 -24.62 -70.79 -14.02
N ALA A 775 -24.07 -70.65 -12.82
CA ALA A 775 -24.67 -69.81 -11.79
C ALA A 775 -24.80 -68.36 -12.31
N THR A 776 -25.98 -67.78 -12.23
CA THR A 776 -26.30 -66.50 -12.88
C THR A 776 -27.18 -65.64 -11.98
N ALA A 777 -26.83 -64.36 -11.82
CA ALA A 777 -27.63 -63.42 -11.02
C ALA A 777 -28.97 -63.09 -11.72
N LEU A 778 -30.09 -63.26 -11.01
CA LEU A 778 -31.41 -62.76 -11.39
C LEU A 778 -31.55 -61.33 -10.86
N ARG A 779 -31.71 -60.34 -11.75
CA ARG A 779 -31.70 -58.91 -11.43
C ARG A 779 -33.05 -58.24 -11.62
N ALA A 780 -33.27 -57.11 -10.94
CA ALA A 780 -34.50 -56.34 -11.03
C ALA A 780 -34.73 -55.65 -12.40
N ALA A 781 -33.66 -55.38 -13.16
CA ALA A 781 -33.70 -54.75 -14.48
C ALA A 781 -32.64 -55.35 -15.43
N ALA A 782 -32.79 -55.07 -16.74
CA ALA A 782 -31.86 -55.48 -17.79
C ALA A 782 -30.57 -54.63 -17.78
N SER A 783 -29.81 -54.71 -16.68
CA SER A 783 -28.57 -53.98 -16.48
C SER A 783 -27.69 -54.72 -15.47
N ALA A 784 -26.38 -54.70 -15.68
CA ALA A 784 -25.41 -55.24 -14.75
C ALA A 784 -25.46 -54.55 -13.37
N ASP A 785 -25.82 -53.26 -13.32
CA ASP A 785 -25.90 -52.45 -12.10
C ASP A 785 -27.24 -52.63 -11.35
N ALA A 786 -28.20 -53.35 -11.93
CA ALA A 786 -29.49 -53.58 -11.30
C ALA A 786 -29.34 -54.50 -10.07
N ALA A 787 -30.12 -54.21 -9.03
CA ALA A 787 -30.13 -54.98 -7.79
C ALA A 787 -30.35 -56.48 -8.06
N GLU A 788 -29.48 -57.31 -7.47
CA GLU A 788 -29.62 -58.77 -7.53
C GLU A 788 -30.77 -59.20 -6.61
N ILE A 789 -31.74 -59.89 -7.19
CA ILE A 789 -32.87 -60.49 -6.48
C ILE A 789 -32.39 -61.75 -5.78
N ARG A 790 -31.69 -62.61 -6.53
CA ARG A 790 -30.96 -63.79 -6.04
C ARG A 790 -30.07 -64.38 -7.14
N SER A 791 -29.24 -65.34 -6.76
CA SER A 791 -28.50 -66.19 -7.71
C SER A 791 -29.34 -67.40 -8.16
N LEU A 792 -29.30 -67.72 -9.45
CA LEU A 792 -29.86 -68.95 -10.04
C LEU A 792 -28.75 -70.00 -10.17
N GLU A 793 -29.08 -71.27 -9.93
CA GLU A 793 -28.11 -72.38 -9.99
C GLU A 793 -28.02 -73.01 -11.39
N PRO A 794 -26.86 -73.60 -11.77
CA PRO A 794 -26.78 -74.43 -12.98
C PRO A 794 -27.85 -75.53 -12.99
N GLY A 795 -28.51 -75.73 -14.13
CA GLY A 795 -29.60 -76.69 -14.30
C GLY A 795 -30.98 -76.16 -13.88
N GLU A 796 -31.07 -75.01 -13.21
CA GLU A 796 -32.35 -74.37 -12.93
C GLU A 796 -33.03 -73.92 -14.23
N ALA A 797 -34.35 -74.09 -14.33
CA ALA A 797 -35.11 -73.61 -15.49
C ALA A 797 -35.67 -72.21 -15.26
N LEU A 798 -35.70 -71.39 -16.31
CA LEU A 798 -36.25 -70.06 -16.35
C LEU A 798 -37.28 -69.97 -17.48
N GLU A 799 -38.52 -69.64 -17.16
CA GLU A 799 -39.56 -69.38 -18.17
C GLU A 799 -39.48 -67.92 -18.62
N ALA A 800 -39.09 -67.70 -19.86
CA ALA A 800 -39.00 -66.41 -20.52
C ALA A 800 -40.37 -65.72 -20.62
N GLU A 801 -40.44 -64.45 -20.19
CA GLU A 801 -41.64 -63.59 -20.32
C GLU A 801 -41.68 -62.85 -21.68
N GLY A 802 -40.68 -63.03 -22.53
CA GLY A 802 -40.56 -62.38 -23.84
C GLY A 802 -39.27 -62.78 -24.57
N PRO A 803 -39.00 -62.22 -25.77
CA PRO A 803 -37.73 -62.45 -26.44
C PRO A 803 -36.56 -61.80 -25.66
N PRO A 804 -35.32 -62.27 -25.86
CA PRO A 804 -34.14 -61.58 -25.34
C PRO A 804 -34.09 -60.13 -25.80
N GLN A 805 -33.74 -59.22 -24.89
CA GLN A 805 -33.59 -57.80 -25.15
C GLN A 805 -32.11 -57.45 -25.34
N GLU A 806 -31.81 -56.76 -26.43
CA GLU A 806 -30.50 -56.18 -26.71
C GLU A 806 -30.34 -54.86 -25.95
N VAL A 807 -29.29 -54.75 -25.14
CA VAL A 807 -28.98 -53.58 -24.33
C VAL A 807 -27.54 -53.18 -24.64
N THR A 808 -27.36 -52.00 -25.23
CA THR A 808 -26.04 -51.41 -25.45
C THR A 808 -25.66 -50.59 -24.21
N PRO A 809 -24.53 -50.87 -23.55
CA PRO A 809 -24.02 -50.02 -22.48
C PRO A 809 -23.72 -48.60 -22.98
N ASP A 810 -23.77 -47.62 -22.07
CA ASP A 810 -23.41 -46.24 -22.39
C ASP A 810 -21.98 -46.14 -22.94
N THR A 811 -21.79 -45.39 -24.03
CA THR A 811 -20.47 -45.12 -24.61
C THR A 811 -19.59 -44.41 -23.58
N LYS A 812 -18.43 -44.99 -23.29
CA LYS A 812 -17.43 -44.37 -22.41
C LYS A 812 -16.33 -43.70 -23.23
N LEU A 813 -15.80 -42.60 -22.73
CA LEU A 813 -14.56 -42.02 -23.21
C LEU A 813 -13.38 -42.61 -22.45
N VAL A 814 -12.37 -43.02 -23.19
CA VAL A 814 -11.08 -43.49 -22.65
C VAL A 814 -9.96 -42.53 -23.02
N MET A 815 -9.15 -42.19 -22.03
CA MET A 815 -7.96 -41.34 -22.18
C MET A 815 -6.79 -41.93 -21.40
N LYS A 816 -5.60 -41.96 -22.00
CA LYS A 816 -4.36 -42.22 -21.28
C LYS A 816 -3.77 -40.89 -20.85
N ALA A 817 -3.61 -40.71 -19.55
CA ALA A 817 -3.06 -39.50 -18.96
C ALA A 817 -1.84 -39.83 -18.10
N ARG A 818 -0.99 -38.82 -17.86
CA ARG A 818 0.16 -38.92 -16.95
C ARG A 818 0.10 -37.81 -15.92
N SER A 819 0.20 -38.15 -14.64
CA SER A 819 0.26 -37.15 -13.57
C SER A 819 1.49 -36.25 -13.73
N LEU A 820 1.35 -34.94 -13.50
CA LEU A 820 2.51 -34.05 -13.36
C LEU A 820 3.16 -34.11 -11.96
N GLU A 821 2.50 -34.74 -11.00
CA GLU A 821 2.93 -34.84 -9.62
C GLU A 821 3.91 -36.01 -9.41
N ASP A 822 3.52 -37.21 -9.85
CA ASP A 822 4.29 -38.44 -9.68
C ASP A 822 4.77 -39.10 -10.99
N TRP A 823 4.43 -38.50 -12.14
CA TRP A 823 4.79 -38.97 -13.48
C TRP A 823 4.29 -40.37 -13.86
N GLN A 824 3.37 -40.94 -13.08
CA GLN A 824 2.74 -42.22 -13.42
C GLN A 824 1.65 -42.04 -14.48
N ALA A 825 1.60 -42.98 -15.43
CA ALA A 825 0.67 -42.95 -16.54
C ALA A 825 -0.34 -44.10 -16.47
N GLY A 826 -1.57 -43.85 -16.91
CA GLY A 826 -2.64 -44.84 -16.92
C GLY A 826 -3.88 -44.36 -17.67
N TRP A 827 -4.78 -45.29 -17.90
CA TRP A 827 -6.03 -45.09 -18.62
C TRP A 827 -7.18 -44.73 -17.68
N VAL A 828 -7.96 -43.72 -18.05
CA VAL A 828 -9.17 -43.31 -17.35
C VAL A 828 -10.35 -43.52 -18.30
N SER A 829 -11.35 -44.27 -17.85
CA SER A 829 -12.61 -44.52 -18.58
C SER A 829 -13.75 -43.83 -17.85
N PHE A 830 -14.52 -43.00 -18.54
CA PHE A 830 -15.61 -42.21 -17.95
C PHE A 830 -16.69 -41.86 -18.98
N VAL A 831 -17.91 -41.59 -18.52
CA VAL A 831 -18.98 -41.08 -19.39
C VAL A 831 -18.79 -39.58 -19.63
N ALA A 832 -18.90 -39.13 -20.87
CA ALA A 832 -18.81 -37.71 -21.22
C ALA A 832 -19.92 -36.90 -20.52
N GLY A 833 -19.59 -35.69 -20.05
CA GLY A 833 -20.58 -34.79 -19.45
C GLY A 833 -20.02 -33.92 -18.32
N PRO A 834 -20.88 -33.14 -17.63
CA PRO A 834 -20.46 -32.24 -16.56
C PRO A 834 -19.72 -32.91 -15.39
N GLY A 835 -20.04 -34.18 -15.13
CA GLY A 835 -19.42 -35.03 -14.10
C GLY A 835 -18.17 -35.79 -14.55
N ALA A 836 -17.66 -35.53 -15.76
CA ALA A 836 -16.43 -36.16 -16.23
C ALA A 836 -15.25 -35.83 -15.29
N PRO A 837 -14.49 -36.83 -14.80
CA PRO A 837 -13.41 -36.61 -13.85
C PRO A 837 -12.23 -35.84 -14.45
N LEU A 838 -12.08 -35.84 -15.78
CA LEU A 838 -11.05 -35.12 -16.51
C LEU A 838 -11.66 -34.01 -17.37
N LYS A 839 -11.08 -32.81 -17.30
CA LYS A 839 -11.44 -31.66 -18.12
C LYS A 839 -10.17 -30.99 -18.68
N PRO A 840 -10.22 -30.24 -19.78
CA PRO A 840 -9.06 -29.45 -20.23
C PRO A 840 -8.61 -28.48 -19.14
N TRP A 841 -7.31 -28.41 -18.85
CA TRP A 841 -6.77 -27.50 -17.85
C TRP A 841 -6.59 -26.08 -18.42
N MET A 842 -6.92 -25.07 -17.62
CA MET A 842 -6.61 -23.68 -17.90
C MET A 842 -5.66 -23.14 -16.81
N PRO A 843 -4.57 -22.43 -17.19
CA PRO A 843 -3.60 -21.92 -16.22
C PRO A 843 -4.08 -20.65 -15.52
N LYS A 844 -5.39 -20.34 -15.52
CA LYS A 844 -5.95 -19.17 -14.85
C LYS A 844 -6.70 -19.60 -13.61
N TYR A 845 -6.48 -18.91 -12.50
CA TYR A 845 -7.10 -19.21 -11.22
C TYR A 845 -7.74 -17.96 -10.62
N VAL A 846 -8.89 -18.14 -9.97
CA VAL A 846 -9.58 -17.09 -9.21
C VAL A 846 -9.49 -17.40 -7.74
N CYS A 847 -9.16 -16.38 -6.95
CA CYS A 847 -9.19 -16.47 -5.50
C CYS A 847 -10.63 -16.40 -4.98
N ARG A 848 -11.05 -17.40 -4.21
CA ARG A 848 -12.38 -17.49 -3.59
C ARG A 848 -12.38 -17.19 -2.10
N ALA A 849 -11.22 -17.30 -1.46
CA ALA A 849 -11.05 -16.95 -0.06
C ALA A 849 -9.62 -16.46 0.18
N PRO A 850 -9.38 -15.58 1.18
CA PRO A 850 -8.04 -15.07 1.46
C PRO A 850 -7.02 -16.20 1.64
N VAL A 851 -5.91 -16.11 0.92
CA VAL A 851 -4.84 -17.12 0.94
C VAL A 851 -3.46 -16.49 0.88
N ASP A 852 -2.55 -17.01 1.70
CA ASP A 852 -1.18 -16.51 1.74
C ASP A 852 -0.39 -16.98 0.52
N ILE A 853 0.33 -16.04 -0.09
CA ILE A 853 1.30 -16.28 -1.14
C ILE A 853 2.69 -16.33 -0.49
N THR A 854 3.32 -17.50 -0.51
CA THR A 854 4.64 -17.72 0.12
C THR A 854 5.74 -17.85 -0.93
N TRP A 855 6.98 -17.50 -0.56
CA TRP A 855 8.12 -17.61 -1.48
C TRP A 855 8.45 -19.07 -1.87
N VAL A 856 8.39 -19.97 -0.89
CA VAL A 856 8.70 -21.39 -1.07
C VAL A 856 7.45 -22.26 -1.06
N LEU A 857 7.58 -23.46 -1.63
CA LEU A 857 6.52 -24.48 -1.67
C LEU A 857 6.15 -24.95 -0.25
N SER A 858 7.10 -25.06 0.68
CA SER A 858 6.81 -25.52 2.04
C SER A 858 6.12 -24.45 2.89
N LEU A 859 5.07 -24.84 3.62
CA LEU A 859 4.36 -23.96 4.56
C LEU A 859 5.14 -23.77 5.88
N ALA A 860 5.93 -24.76 6.30
CA ALA A 860 6.63 -24.76 7.59
C ALA A 860 7.79 -23.75 7.70
N GLY A 861 8.17 -23.08 6.60
CA GLY A 861 9.27 -22.10 6.58
C GLY A 861 9.12 -20.99 5.53
N GLY A 862 7.92 -20.82 4.96
CA GLY A 862 7.69 -19.84 3.91
C GLY A 862 7.30 -18.47 4.46
N ALA A 863 8.16 -17.47 4.26
CA ALA A 863 7.76 -16.08 4.48
C ALA A 863 6.55 -15.74 3.59
N VAL A 864 5.50 -15.20 4.22
CA VAL A 864 4.32 -14.69 3.51
C VAL A 864 4.74 -13.39 2.83
N MET A 865 4.66 -13.37 1.50
CA MET A 865 4.96 -12.17 0.72
C MET A 865 3.78 -11.23 0.73
N ARG A 866 2.58 -11.79 0.53
CA ARG A 866 1.31 -11.10 0.67
C ARG A 866 0.18 -12.11 0.83
N GLN A 867 -0.99 -11.60 1.19
CA GLN A 867 -2.23 -12.35 1.15
C GLN A 867 -3.03 -11.95 -0.10
N ALA A 868 -3.56 -12.92 -0.82
CA ALA A 868 -4.48 -12.71 -1.94
C ALA A 868 -5.89 -12.41 -1.44
N ALA A 869 -6.55 -11.41 -2.00
CA ALA A 869 -7.95 -11.11 -1.76
C ALA A 869 -8.87 -11.93 -2.68
N PRO A 870 -10.13 -12.19 -2.27
CA PRO A 870 -11.14 -12.78 -3.15
C PRO A 870 -11.30 -12.01 -4.46
N GLU A 871 -11.64 -12.73 -5.54
CA GLU A 871 -11.77 -12.28 -6.93
C GLU A 871 -10.47 -11.86 -7.62
N GLU A 872 -9.32 -11.89 -6.94
CA GLU A 872 -8.03 -11.76 -7.62
C GLU A 872 -7.82 -12.90 -8.64
N VAL A 873 -7.33 -12.54 -9.82
CA VAL A 873 -7.05 -13.47 -10.91
C VAL A 873 -5.55 -13.69 -11.04
N PHE A 874 -5.16 -14.95 -11.04
CA PHE A 874 -3.80 -15.42 -11.10
C PHE A 874 -3.53 -16.20 -12.39
N GLU A 875 -2.31 -16.08 -12.89
CA GLU A 875 -1.78 -17.00 -13.90
C GLU A 875 -0.84 -18.00 -13.24
N ALA A 876 -1.04 -19.29 -13.53
CA ALA A 876 -0.23 -20.37 -13.02
C ALA A 876 1.14 -20.34 -13.69
N VAL A 877 2.17 -20.08 -12.89
CA VAL A 877 3.58 -20.21 -13.26
C VAL A 877 3.98 -21.68 -13.25
N GLU A 878 3.50 -22.42 -12.25
CA GLU A 878 3.72 -23.85 -12.10
C GLU A 878 2.40 -24.52 -11.70
N GLY A 879 2.16 -25.71 -12.24
CA GLY A 879 0.96 -26.48 -11.94
C GLY A 879 0.85 -26.89 -10.46
N PRO A 880 -0.32 -27.35 -10.02
CA PRO A 880 -0.56 -27.81 -8.65
C PRO A 880 0.30 -29.02 -8.27
N ILE A 881 1.00 -28.93 -7.14
CA ILE A 881 1.84 -30.01 -6.57
C ILE A 881 1.46 -30.21 -5.10
N VAL A 882 1.51 -31.44 -4.61
CA VAL A 882 1.32 -31.75 -3.19
C VAL A 882 2.59 -31.41 -2.42
N GLU A 883 2.44 -30.58 -1.40
CA GLU A 883 3.52 -30.22 -0.49
C GLU A 883 3.67 -31.31 0.58
N SER A 884 4.82 -31.98 0.61
CA SER A 884 5.01 -33.22 1.38
C SER A 884 4.79 -33.09 2.88
N SER A 885 5.01 -31.90 3.50
CA SER A 885 4.90 -31.75 4.95
C SER A 885 3.46 -31.55 5.44
N SER A 886 2.63 -30.83 4.67
CA SER A 886 1.22 -30.57 5.00
C SER A 886 0.24 -31.51 4.29
N GLY A 887 0.67 -32.15 3.20
CA GLY A 887 -0.20 -32.90 2.30
C GLY A 887 -1.15 -32.02 1.48
N LEU A 888 -1.04 -30.69 1.58
CA LEU A 888 -1.90 -29.76 0.85
C LEU A 888 -1.38 -29.55 -0.56
N ARG A 889 -2.32 -29.43 -1.51
CA ARG A 889 -2.00 -29.11 -2.90
C ARG A 889 -1.83 -27.61 -3.07
N ARG A 890 -0.67 -27.20 -3.55
CA ARG A 890 -0.29 -25.80 -3.74
C ARG A 890 0.08 -25.54 -5.19
N ILE A 891 -0.15 -24.32 -5.64
CA ILE A 891 0.14 -23.87 -7.00
C ILE A 891 1.05 -22.64 -6.95
N ARG A 892 1.96 -22.52 -7.92
CA ARG A 892 2.78 -21.31 -8.05
C ARG A 892 2.11 -20.36 -9.01
N VAL A 893 1.77 -19.17 -8.54
CA VAL A 893 0.96 -18.18 -9.25
C VAL A 893 1.67 -16.85 -9.39
N ALA A 894 1.33 -16.12 -10.44
CA ALA A 894 1.73 -14.74 -10.70
C ALA A 894 0.50 -13.84 -10.87
N THR A 895 0.53 -12.63 -10.31
CA THR A 895 -0.49 -11.61 -10.56
C THR A 895 -0.03 -10.63 -11.64
N ALA A 896 -0.91 -10.37 -12.61
CA ALA A 896 -0.64 -9.38 -13.66
C ALA A 896 -0.59 -7.94 -13.13
N ALA A 897 -1.22 -7.66 -11.98
CA ALA A 897 -1.34 -6.31 -11.42
C ALA A 897 -0.10 -5.84 -10.63
N ASP A 898 0.55 -6.72 -9.86
CA ASP A 898 1.66 -6.38 -8.95
C ASP A 898 2.96 -7.13 -9.27
N GLY A 899 2.94 -8.11 -10.17
CA GLY A 899 4.11 -8.92 -10.54
C GLY A 899 4.61 -9.86 -9.44
N VAL A 900 3.88 -10.04 -8.33
CA VAL A 900 4.25 -10.93 -7.23
C VAL A 900 4.07 -12.38 -7.64
N ILE A 901 5.05 -13.22 -7.30
CA ILE A 901 5.09 -14.63 -7.69
C ILE A 901 5.39 -15.49 -6.47
N GLY A 902 4.51 -16.46 -6.21
CA GLY A 902 4.71 -17.39 -5.11
C GLY A 902 3.73 -18.52 -5.08
N TRP A 903 3.83 -19.33 -4.04
CA TRP A 903 3.02 -20.50 -3.81
C TRP A 903 1.77 -20.14 -3.01
N ALA A 904 0.61 -20.58 -3.49
CA ALA A 904 -0.67 -20.45 -2.82
C ALA A 904 -1.32 -21.82 -2.69
N THR A 905 -2.02 -22.04 -1.58
CA THR A 905 -2.75 -23.29 -1.35
C THR A 905 -4.05 -23.28 -2.15
N LEU A 906 -4.38 -24.37 -2.85
CA LEU A 906 -5.64 -24.44 -3.61
C LEU A 906 -6.85 -24.63 -2.69
N ARG A 907 -6.70 -25.55 -1.72
CA ARG A 907 -7.79 -26.01 -0.86
C ARG A 907 -7.26 -26.38 0.52
N ALA A 908 -8.01 -26.09 1.57
CA ALA A 908 -7.70 -26.56 2.93
C ALA A 908 -8.03 -28.05 3.10
N SER A 909 -7.60 -28.62 4.24
CA SER A 909 -7.90 -30.01 4.61
C SER A 909 -9.39 -30.29 4.83
N ASP A 910 -10.21 -29.27 5.04
CA ASP A 910 -11.67 -29.32 5.18
C ASP A 910 -12.43 -29.08 3.84
N ASP A 911 -11.72 -29.16 2.70
CA ASP A 911 -12.21 -28.91 1.33
C ASP A 911 -12.60 -27.43 1.04
N LYS A 912 -12.33 -26.49 1.95
CA LYS A 912 -12.52 -25.06 1.70
C LYS A 912 -11.64 -24.57 0.54
N VAL A 913 -12.27 -23.94 -0.45
CA VAL A 913 -11.61 -23.45 -1.67
C VAL A 913 -10.94 -22.10 -1.44
N TYR A 914 -9.65 -22.02 -1.72
CA TYR A 914 -8.91 -20.76 -1.76
C TYR A 914 -8.71 -20.30 -3.20
N LEU A 915 -8.23 -21.19 -4.07
CA LEU A 915 -8.06 -20.93 -5.49
C LEU A 915 -8.76 -22.02 -6.29
N GLU A 916 -9.48 -21.62 -7.34
CA GLU A 916 -10.08 -22.52 -8.31
C GLU A 916 -9.76 -22.07 -9.73
N VAL A 917 -9.83 -23.01 -10.68
CA VAL A 917 -9.65 -22.70 -12.11
C VAL A 917 -10.75 -21.74 -12.57
N ALA A 918 -10.35 -20.66 -13.26
CA ALA A 918 -11.20 -19.56 -13.69
C ALA A 918 -12.23 -19.92 -14.77
#